data_AF-A0AAD2Q3G4-F1
#
_entry.id   AF-A0AAD2Q3G4-F1
#
_cell.length_a   1.000
_cell.length_b   1.000
_cell.length_c   1.000
_cell.angle_alpha   90.00
_cell.angle_beta   90.00
_cell.angle_gamma   90.00
#
_symmetry.space_group_name_H-M   'P 1'
#
loop_
_entity.id
_entity.type
_entity.pdbx_description
1 polymer ?
#
loop_
_entity_poly.entity_id
_entity_poly.type
_entity_poly.pdbx_seq_one_letter_code
_entity_poly.pdbx_strand_id
1 'polypeptide(L)'
;MKILPASPAITPPPLPAQPGGRSRTQMRVAIQGCCHGELNTIYERINHLETTNGYKVDMLLICGDFQAIRNHQDLQCMAVPDKYKALGEFHQYYTGERQAPILTLVIGGNHEASNYMWELYHGGWLAPNMYYLGEAGCVRVNGLRIAGASGIFNRGSFKQGHYETVPYDRSSIRSVYHTREYAIRKLSLLSPHPDVVLSHDWPQSITDHGDLQRLLRDKSFFAEDIKTGRLGSPPLRHLLGTLQPRWWFSAHLHTRFEAAVHHGGKPAQPVERDPNEIVIEDDEDDEEANPPPAADPPPGEPSEAQPIPPPPRVTRFLALDKCGAKRKFLEVVEIEDTVQGPGPPRLTFDPEWLAISRAFHPLLSLDRQQPGFPSEELARKQVEEARAAIVAELAAREPGLSIDDLEVGSVQEFAMTAPGPGMEEQMGGRRSQPAWYTNAQTVKFSPLCIKYARGTSGTQSKTPTPTPVGSAFVSPTHPLLTMFSLHIGTFLIFSAMALLIVASISAPTFSQIDFLSASSNNGASIRFGTFGFCVLDGRGGKSCTAAQIGYRIANEISALGISPLSGGQASTLHGATQALILHPIAAGIAGIAFLLALCSHRLGYIVAAFVAFIAFIVSLAAMIVDWVIFGIVRHHVNSNGGQASFENAIWMVLAATIVLLLASITTCFACVTARRRSSTRTTYGGNY
;
A
#
# COMPACT_ATOMS: atom_id res chain seq x y z
N MET A 1 -15.39 -14.05 49.60
CA MET A 1 -15.73 -14.92 48.44
C MET A 1 -14.74 -16.07 48.44
N LYS A 2 -15.22 -17.32 48.51
CA LYS A 2 -14.41 -18.54 48.66
C LYS A 2 -13.56 -18.79 47.41
N ILE A 3 -12.28 -19.10 47.62
CA ILE A 3 -11.33 -19.56 46.62
C ILE A 3 -11.67 -21.03 46.32
N LEU A 4 -11.94 -21.37 45.06
CA LEU A 4 -12.10 -22.73 44.57
C LEU A 4 -10.75 -23.25 44.03
N PRO A 5 -10.41 -24.55 44.21
CA PRO A 5 -9.11 -25.10 43.84
C PRO A 5 -9.02 -25.44 42.34
N ALA A 6 -7.80 -25.41 41.82
CA ALA A 6 -7.44 -25.73 40.45
C ALA A 6 -7.76 -27.19 40.07
N SER A 7 -8.28 -27.38 38.86
CA SER A 7 -8.45 -28.71 38.24
C SER A 7 -7.11 -29.31 37.80
N PRO A 8 -6.94 -30.63 37.87
CA PRO A 8 -5.68 -31.30 37.54
C PRO A 8 -5.42 -31.34 36.02
N ALA A 9 -4.13 -31.32 35.67
CA ALA A 9 -3.63 -31.41 34.30
C ALA A 9 -4.08 -32.71 33.61
N ILE A 10 -4.72 -32.57 32.46
CA ILE A 10 -5.07 -33.67 31.57
C ILE A 10 -3.82 -34.02 30.76
N THR A 11 -3.24 -35.19 31.01
CA THR A 11 -2.20 -35.78 30.15
C THR A 11 -2.79 -36.17 28.80
N PRO A 12 -2.07 -35.95 27.69
CA PRO A 12 -2.56 -36.30 26.35
C PRO A 12 -2.67 -37.83 26.18
N PRO A 13 -3.70 -38.33 25.47
CA PRO A 13 -3.77 -39.75 25.11
C PRO A 13 -2.65 -40.11 24.12
N PRO A 14 -2.15 -41.36 24.14
CA PRO A 14 -1.12 -41.80 23.21
C PRO A 14 -1.66 -41.80 21.77
N LEU A 15 -0.87 -41.24 20.84
CA LEU A 15 -1.14 -41.30 19.40
C LEU A 15 -1.27 -42.77 18.94
N PRO A 16 -2.24 -43.10 18.07
CA PRO A 16 -2.38 -44.45 17.53
C PRO A 16 -1.13 -44.82 16.70
N ALA A 17 -0.67 -46.06 16.89
CA ALA A 17 0.50 -46.60 16.20
C ALA A 17 0.34 -46.53 14.67
N GLN A 18 1.31 -45.93 14.01
CA GLN A 18 1.42 -45.83 12.54
C GLN A 18 1.68 -47.23 11.93
N PRO A 19 0.96 -47.64 10.88
CA PRO A 19 1.30 -48.85 10.15
C PRO A 19 2.46 -48.59 9.18
N GLY A 20 3.53 -49.40 9.29
CA GLY A 20 4.44 -49.76 8.20
C GLY A 20 5.41 -48.68 7.70
N GLY A 21 6.65 -48.73 8.18
CA GLY A 21 7.77 -47.96 7.63
C GLY A 21 8.07 -48.30 6.17
N ARG A 22 7.95 -47.31 5.30
CA ARG A 22 8.64 -47.28 4.01
C ARG A 22 9.70 -46.18 4.09
N SER A 23 10.96 -46.53 3.78
CA SER A 23 11.98 -45.54 3.39
C SER A 23 11.41 -44.77 2.19
N ARG A 24 11.22 -43.46 2.35
CA ARG A 24 10.43 -42.65 1.42
C ARG A 24 11.38 -41.63 0.81
N THR A 25 12.00 -41.88 -0.34
CA THR A 25 13.07 -41.00 -0.87
C THR A 25 12.60 -39.60 -1.33
N GLN A 26 11.31 -39.26 -1.15
CA GLN A 26 10.71 -38.02 -1.62
C GLN A 26 9.75 -37.46 -0.56
N MET A 27 9.83 -36.14 -0.34
CA MET A 27 8.85 -35.39 0.44
C MET A 27 7.67 -34.98 -0.43
N ARG A 28 6.47 -35.09 0.12
CA ARG A 28 5.22 -34.60 -0.48
C ARG A 28 4.93 -33.21 0.05
N VAL A 29 5.08 -32.22 -0.81
CA VAL A 29 4.91 -30.81 -0.46
C VAL A 29 3.62 -30.30 -1.09
N ALA A 30 2.69 -29.81 -0.27
CA ALA A 30 1.54 -29.07 -0.78
C ALA A 30 1.95 -27.63 -1.08
N ILE A 31 1.63 -27.16 -2.28
CA ILE A 31 1.87 -25.80 -2.75
C ILE A 31 0.53 -25.09 -2.83
N GLN A 32 0.45 -23.94 -2.17
CA GLN A 32 -0.70 -23.05 -2.18
C GLN A 32 -0.33 -21.73 -2.87
N GLY A 33 -1.23 -21.25 -3.73
CA GLY A 33 -1.19 -19.89 -4.29
C GLY A 33 -1.51 -18.83 -3.23
N CYS A 34 -2.45 -17.92 -3.52
CA CYS A 34 -2.90 -16.94 -2.52
C CYS A 34 -3.83 -17.59 -1.48
N CYS A 35 -3.58 -17.37 -0.18
CA CYS A 35 -4.41 -17.91 0.90
C CYS A 35 -5.71 -17.12 1.11
N HIS A 36 -5.61 -15.79 1.20
CA HIS A 36 -6.70 -14.87 1.56
C HIS A 36 -7.42 -15.18 2.89
N GLY A 37 -6.70 -15.75 3.85
CA GLY A 37 -7.23 -16.07 5.18
C GLY A 37 -8.12 -17.31 5.26
N GLU A 38 -8.19 -18.13 4.20
CA GLU A 38 -9.00 -19.35 4.06
C GLU A 38 -8.23 -20.62 4.50
N LEU A 39 -7.66 -20.60 5.70
CA LEU A 39 -6.76 -21.64 6.20
C LEU A 39 -7.47 -22.98 6.44
N ASN A 40 -8.67 -22.97 7.00
CA ASN A 40 -9.45 -24.18 7.25
C ASN A 40 -9.73 -24.90 5.93
N THR A 41 -10.19 -24.18 4.90
CA THR A 41 -10.45 -24.72 3.56
C THR A 41 -9.21 -25.39 2.97
N ILE A 42 -8.03 -24.79 3.14
CA ILE A 42 -6.76 -25.34 2.66
C ILE A 42 -6.42 -26.64 3.39
N TYR A 43 -6.48 -26.66 4.73
CA TYR A 43 -6.18 -27.87 5.50
C TYR A 43 -7.20 -28.99 5.28
N GLU A 44 -8.48 -28.67 5.16
CA GLU A 44 -9.53 -29.63 4.79
C GLU A 44 -9.27 -30.25 3.41
N ARG A 45 -8.84 -29.44 2.44
CA ARG A 45 -8.48 -29.92 1.10
C ARG A 45 -7.29 -30.87 1.15
N ILE A 46 -6.26 -30.56 1.95
CA ILE A 46 -5.11 -31.44 2.14
C ILE A 46 -5.56 -32.77 2.77
N ASN A 47 -6.33 -32.72 3.85
CA ASN A 47 -6.86 -33.93 4.50
C ASN A 47 -7.70 -34.79 3.53
N HIS A 48 -8.51 -34.16 2.68
CA HIS A 48 -9.26 -34.87 1.65
C HIS A 48 -8.33 -35.55 0.62
N LEU A 49 -7.25 -34.89 0.19
CA LEU A 49 -6.27 -35.50 -0.72
C LEU A 49 -5.52 -36.66 -0.05
N GLU A 50 -5.11 -36.51 1.21
CA GLU A 50 -4.45 -37.57 1.97
C GLU A 50 -5.33 -38.82 2.11
N THR A 51 -6.60 -38.63 2.49
CA THR A 51 -7.57 -39.72 2.68
C THR A 51 -7.95 -40.39 1.38
N THR A 52 -8.12 -39.63 0.30
CA THR A 52 -8.51 -40.17 -1.03
C THR A 52 -7.38 -40.94 -1.68
N ASN A 53 -6.15 -40.45 -1.58
CA ASN A 53 -5.01 -40.99 -2.31
C ASN A 53 -4.11 -41.92 -1.47
N GLY A 54 -4.41 -42.10 -0.17
CA GLY A 54 -3.66 -42.98 0.71
C GLY A 54 -2.22 -42.51 0.97
N TYR A 55 -2.00 -41.20 1.08
CA TYR A 55 -0.71 -40.63 1.42
C TYR A 55 -0.77 -39.59 2.55
N LYS A 56 0.40 -39.15 3.00
CA LYS A 56 0.59 -38.01 3.90
C LYS A 56 1.43 -36.94 3.23
N VAL A 57 0.98 -35.70 3.38
CA VAL A 57 1.67 -34.48 2.99
C VAL A 57 2.59 -34.09 4.16
N ASP A 58 3.86 -33.86 3.85
CA ASP A 58 4.87 -33.61 4.85
C ASP A 58 4.88 -32.12 5.27
N MET A 59 4.62 -31.21 4.33
CA MET A 59 4.59 -29.76 4.60
C MET A 59 3.77 -28.98 3.57
N LEU A 60 3.38 -27.76 3.95
CA LEU A 60 2.66 -26.81 3.12
C LEU A 60 3.51 -25.55 2.86
N LEU A 61 3.57 -25.11 1.62
CA LEU A 61 4.17 -23.84 1.19
C LEU A 61 3.08 -22.89 0.72
N ILE A 62 2.98 -21.70 1.32
CA ILE A 62 2.03 -20.65 0.93
C ILE A 62 2.79 -19.48 0.30
N CYS A 63 2.46 -19.19 -0.97
CA CYS A 63 3.16 -18.21 -1.78
C CYS A 63 2.67 -16.76 -1.58
N GLY A 64 2.10 -16.42 -0.41
CA GLY A 64 1.68 -15.06 -0.05
C GLY A 64 0.17 -14.82 -0.02
N ASP A 65 -0.18 -13.55 0.22
CA ASP A 65 -1.52 -13.10 0.62
C ASP A 65 -2.08 -14.00 1.73
N PHE A 66 -1.23 -14.27 2.73
CA PHE A 66 -1.52 -15.16 3.85
C PHE A 66 -2.58 -14.56 4.78
N GLN A 67 -2.54 -13.23 4.96
CA GLN A 67 -3.41 -12.45 5.83
C GLN A 67 -3.29 -12.87 7.31
N ALA A 68 -2.08 -12.73 7.89
CA ALA A 68 -1.78 -13.01 9.30
C ALA A 68 -2.45 -12.01 10.29
N ILE A 69 -3.77 -11.89 10.26
CA ILE A 69 -4.54 -10.90 11.01
C ILE A 69 -4.84 -11.43 12.42
N ARG A 70 -4.24 -10.86 13.47
CA ARG A 70 -4.44 -11.30 14.86
C ARG A 70 -5.74 -10.74 15.46
N ASN A 71 -6.13 -9.53 15.04
CA ASN A 71 -7.29 -8.79 15.55
C ASN A 71 -7.74 -7.68 14.56
N HIS A 72 -8.76 -6.88 14.92
CA HIS A 72 -9.29 -5.85 14.02
C HIS A 72 -8.35 -4.66 13.77
N GLN A 73 -7.36 -4.42 14.63
CA GLN A 73 -6.38 -3.34 14.42
C GLN A 73 -5.38 -3.72 13.33
N ASP A 74 -5.00 -4.99 13.23
CA ASP A 74 -4.16 -5.50 12.12
C ASP A 74 -4.85 -5.32 10.76
N LEU A 75 -6.19 -5.40 10.69
CA LEU A 75 -6.95 -5.08 9.46
C LEU A 75 -6.72 -3.64 8.99
N GLN A 76 -6.43 -2.72 9.91
CA GLN A 76 -6.14 -1.31 9.57
C GLN A 76 -4.72 -1.12 9.03
N CYS A 77 -3.86 -2.14 9.16
CA CYS A 77 -2.51 -2.20 8.62
C CYS A 77 -2.42 -3.00 7.30
N MET A 78 -3.56 -3.41 6.75
CA MET A 78 -3.64 -4.15 5.49
C MET A 78 -4.12 -3.24 4.33
N ALA A 79 -3.42 -3.31 3.20
CA ALA A 79 -3.71 -2.52 2.00
C ALA A 79 -4.84 -3.15 1.15
N VAL A 80 -6.05 -3.18 1.72
CA VAL A 80 -7.27 -3.69 1.07
C VAL A 80 -8.37 -2.63 1.20
N PRO A 81 -9.23 -2.42 0.19
CA PRO A 81 -10.40 -1.55 0.34
C PRO A 81 -11.29 -1.99 1.51
N ASP A 82 -11.78 -1.05 2.32
CA ASP A 82 -12.42 -1.36 3.61
C ASP A 82 -13.61 -2.34 3.49
N LYS A 83 -14.37 -2.29 2.39
CA LYS A 83 -15.49 -3.21 2.12
C LYS A 83 -15.09 -4.69 1.96
N TYR A 84 -13.82 -4.97 1.73
CA TYR A 84 -13.28 -6.33 1.56
C TYR A 84 -12.43 -6.79 2.75
N LYS A 85 -12.21 -5.93 3.74
CA LYS A 85 -11.47 -6.31 4.96
C LYS A 85 -12.32 -7.27 5.78
N ALA A 86 -11.78 -8.45 6.05
CA ALA A 86 -12.36 -9.45 6.92
C ALA A 86 -11.27 -10.05 7.79
N LEU A 87 -11.60 -10.41 9.03
CA LEU A 87 -10.66 -10.94 10.02
C LEU A 87 -10.02 -12.27 9.56
N GLY A 88 -10.71 -13.02 8.69
CA GLY A 88 -10.27 -14.34 8.25
C GLY A 88 -10.22 -15.32 9.42
N GLU A 89 -9.44 -16.39 9.25
CA GLU A 89 -9.40 -17.50 10.21
C GLU A 89 -8.09 -17.56 11.01
N PHE A 90 -7.06 -16.82 10.58
CA PHE A 90 -5.72 -16.88 11.18
C PHE A 90 -5.72 -16.60 12.68
N HIS A 91 -6.56 -15.68 13.16
CA HIS A 91 -6.64 -15.33 14.57
C HIS A 91 -6.90 -16.55 15.48
N GLN A 92 -7.62 -17.58 14.98
CA GLN A 92 -7.94 -18.80 15.74
C GLN A 92 -6.70 -19.67 15.96
N TYR A 93 -5.77 -19.68 14.99
CA TYR A 93 -4.50 -20.37 15.11
C TYR A 93 -3.52 -19.60 16.00
N TYR A 94 -3.55 -18.27 15.89
CA TYR A 94 -2.74 -17.38 16.71
C TYR A 94 -3.12 -17.43 18.20
N THR A 95 -4.41 -17.49 18.53
CA THR A 95 -4.90 -17.60 19.93
C THR A 95 -4.88 -19.03 20.48
N GLY A 96 -4.61 -20.03 19.65
CA GLY A 96 -4.62 -21.44 20.04
C GLY A 96 -6.00 -22.10 20.08
N GLU A 97 -7.05 -21.45 19.57
CA GLU A 97 -8.35 -22.07 19.34
C GLU A 97 -8.28 -23.20 18.30
N ARG A 98 -7.35 -23.07 17.34
CA ARG A 98 -7.00 -24.10 16.35
C ARG A 98 -5.49 -24.33 16.31
N GLN A 99 -5.09 -25.50 15.80
CA GLN A 99 -3.68 -25.84 15.57
C GLN A 99 -3.49 -26.22 14.10
N ALA A 100 -2.39 -25.75 13.48
CA ALA A 100 -2.04 -26.15 12.12
C ALA A 100 -1.62 -27.63 12.11
N PRO A 101 -2.28 -28.49 11.31
CA PRO A 101 -2.06 -29.94 11.33
C PRO A 101 -0.72 -30.36 10.71
N ILE A 102 -0.11 -29.50 9.90
CA ILE A 102 1.13 -29.75 9.15
C ILE A 102 2.02 -28.52 9.18
N LEU A 103 3.34 -28.72 9.10
CA LEU A 103 4.30 -27.62 9.03
C LEU A 103 3.98 -26.75 7.81
N THR A 104 3.72 -25.47 8.07
CA THR A 104 3.30 -24.50 7.05
C THR A 104 4.35 -23.40 6.94
N LEU A 105 5.07 -23.31 5.82
CA LEU A 105 5.96 -22.19 5.54
C LEU A 105 5.27 -21.14 4.67
N VAL A 106 5.52 -19.88 4.97
CA VAL A 106 4.78 -18.73 4.42
C VAL A 106 5.77 -17.66 3.96
N ILE A 107 5.51 -17.06 2.80
CA ILE A 107 6.05 -15.74 2.41
C ILE A 107 4.91 -14.71 2.40
N GLY A 108 5.23 -13.42 2.42
CA GLY A 108 4.24 -12.34 2.38
C GLY A 108 3.84 -11.97 0.95
N GLY A 109 2.58 -11.60 0.75
CA GLY A 109 2.07 -10.96 -0.47
C GLY A 109 1.87 -9.45 -0.33
N ASN A 110 0.85 -8.92 -0.99
CA ASN A 110 0.47 -7.50 -0.91
C ASN A 110 -0.76 -7.25 -0.04
N HIS A 111 -1.53 -8.29 0.30
CA HIS A 111 -2.65 -8.22 1.23
C HIS A 111 -2.27 -8.89 2.56
N GLU A 112 -1.44 -8.20 3.33
CA GLU A 112 -0.95 -8.72 4.61
C GLU A 112 -1.25 -7.76 5.77
N ALA A 113 -1.32 -8.32 6.98
CA ALA A 113 -1.15 -7.56 8.21
C ALA A 113 0.31 -7.09 8.30
N SER A 114 0.63 -6.02 7.57
CA SER A 114 2.01 -5.62 7.29
C SER A 114 2.79 -5.26 8.55
N ASN A 115 2.10 -4.77 9.58
CA ASN A 115 2.68 -4.54 10.89
C ASN A 115 3.17 -5.84 11.54
N TYR A 116 2.38 -6.92 11.52
CA TYR A 116 2.78 -8.18 12.13
C TYR A 116 3.87 -8.89 11.31
N MET A 117 3.78 -8.83 9.99
CA MET A 117 4.85 -9.35 9.12
C MET A 117 6.18 -8.61 9.37
N TRP A 118 6.12 -7.30 9.64
CA TRP A 118 7.29 -6.49 9.97
C TRP A 118 7.90 -6.82 11.34
N GLU A 119 7.07 -7.15 12.34
CA GLU A 119 7.55 -7.65 13.64
C GLU A 119 8.47 -8.89 13.50
N LEU A 120 8.26 -9.67 12.43
CA LEU A 120 8.99 -10.87 12.05
C LEU A 120 9.82 -10.68 10.77
N TYR A 121 10.42 -9.50 10.56
CA TYR A 121 11.20 -9.15 9.36
C TYR A 121 12.24 -10.21 8.98
N HIS A 122 12.92 -10.80 9.97
CA HIS A 122 13.94 -11.83 9.79
C HIS A 122 13.40 -13.27 9.75
N GLY A 123 12.08 -13.44 9.68
CA GLY A 123 11.39 -14.72 9.80
C GLY A 123 11.07 -15.09 11.25
N GLY A 124 10.10 -15.98 11.42
CA GLY A 124 9.64 -16.47 12.71
C GLY A 124 8.28 -17.15 12.67
N TRP A 125 7.87 -17.74 13.78
CA TRP A 125 6.58 -18.41 13.92
C TRP A 125 5.45 -17.37 14.01
N LEU A 126 4.54 -17.38 13.04
CA LEU A 126 3.30 -16.59 13.05
C LEU A 126 2.28 -17.18 14.03
N ALA A 127 2.25 -18.51 14.13
CA ALA A 127 1.44 -19.31 15.04
C ALA A 127 2.15 -20.65 15.22
N PRO A 128 1.77 -21.49 16.19
CA PRO A 128 2.34 -22.84 16.31
C PRO A 128 2.24 -23.60 14.98
N ASN A 129 3.39 -24.12 14.51
CA ASN A 129 3.53 -24.89 13.26
C ASN A 129 3.31 -24.08 11.96
N MET A 130 3.27 -22.74 12.03
CA MET A 130 3.24 -21.82 10.88
C MET A 130 4.43 -20.86 10.93
N TYR A 131 5.37 -20.98 10.00
CA TYR A 131 6.61 -20.20 9.97
C TYR A 131 6.65 -19.24 8.77
N TYR A 132 6.84 -17.95 9.05
CA TYR A 132 7.09 -16.93 8.05
C TYR A 132 8.59 -16.85 7.74
N LEU A 133 8.96 -16.86 6.45
CA LEU A 133 10.36 -16.77 6.02
C LEU A 133 10.97 -15.38 6.23
N GLY A 134 10.16 -14.35 6.51
CA GLY A 134 10.62 -12.97 6.59
C GLY A 134 10.43 -12.22 5.28
N GLU A 135 10.92 -10.98 5.23
CA GLU A 135 10.89 -10.16 4.01
C GLU A 135 11.66 -10.86 2.87
N ALA A 136 12.78 -11.47 3.21
CA ALA A 136 13.44 -12.53 2.46
C ALA A 136 14.00 -13.54 3.46
N GLY A 137 14.10 -14.81 3.05
CA GLY A 137 14.53 -15.88 3.94
C GLY A 137 15.05 -17.10 3.20
N CYS A 138 15.86 -17.92 3.87
CA CYS A 138 16.16 -19.28 3.46
C CYS A 138 16.32 -20.18 4.68
N VAL A 139 15.67 -21.34 4.65
CA VAL A 139 15.64 -22.35 5.72
C VAL A 139 15.81 -23.74 5.12
N ARG A 140 16.02 -24.74 5.97
CA ARG A 140 16.07 -26.14 5.57
C ARG A 140 14.98 -26.96 6.25
N VAL A 141 14.28 -27.78 5.48
CA VAL A 141 13.33 -28.77 6.00
C VAL A 141 13.82 -30.15 5.61
N ASN A 142 14.25 -30.95 6.59
CA ASN A 142 14.92 -32.25 6.37
C ASN A 142 16.12 -32.20 5.38
N GLY A 143 16.74 -31.02 5.21
CA GLY A 143 17.84 -30.82 4.26
C GLY A 143 17.41 -30.20 2.93
N LEU A 144 16.11 -30.21 2.58
CA LEU A 144 15.60 -29.44 1.44
C LEU A 144 15.82 -27.95 1.68
N ARG A 145 16.47 -27.29 0.73
CA ARG A 145 16.79 -25.86 0.82
C ARG A 145 15.68 -25.01 0.22
N ILE A 146 15.02 -24.21 1.06
CA ILE A 146 13.84 -23.43 0.68
C ILE A 146 14.10 -21.96 0.92
N ALA A 147 14.18 -21.19 -0.16
CA ALA A 147 14.32 -19.74 -0.13
C ALA A 147 13.00 -19.05 -0.48
N GLY A 148 12.82 -17.81 -0.02
CA GLY A 148 11.62 -17.03 -0.26
C GLY A 148 11.88 -15.53 -0.37
N ALA A 149 11.18 -14.89 -1.30
CA ALA A 149 11.12 -13.44 -1.47
C ALA A 149 9.67 -12.96 -1.28
N SER A 150 9.43 -12.18 -0.22
CA SER A 150 8.10 -11.65 0.07
C SER A 150 7.81 -10.37 -0.72
N GLY A 151 6.52 -10.06 -0.86
CA GLY A 151 6.05 -8.81 -1.43
C GLY A 151 5.91 -8.79 -2.94
N ILE A 152 5.66 -7.59 -3.48
CA ILE A 152 5.52 -7.35 -4.92
C ILE A 152 6.49 -6.27 -5.40
N PHE A 153 6.87 -6.33 -6.67
CA PHE A 153 7.79 -5.35 -7.22
C PHE A 153 7.12 -4.00 -7.46
N ASN A 154 7.80 -2.94 -7.03
CA ASN A 154 7.47 -1.58 -7.42
C ASN A 154 8.75 -0.80 -7.71
N ARG A 155 8.88 -0.29 -8.94
CA ARG A 155 10.07 0.45 -9.38
C ARG A 155 10.41 1.65 -8.48
N GLY A 156 9.41 2.36 -7.98
CA GLY A 156 9.60 3.58 -7.19
C GLY A 156 10.20 3.33 -5.80
N SER A 157 9.85 2.21 -5.15
CA SER A 157 10.36 1.86 -3.82
C SER A 157 11.52 0.87 -3.84
N PHE A 158 11.78 0.17 -4.96
CA PHE A 158 12.79 -0.89 -5.02
C PHE A 158 14.19 -0.46 -4.54
N LYS A 159 14.61 0.76 -4.87
CA LYS A 159 15.92 1.32 -4.49
C LYS A 159 15.94 2.04 -3.13
N GLN A 160 14.81 2.06 -2.41
CA GLN A 160 14.67 2.74 -1.12
C GLN A 160 14.96 1.79 0.05
N GLY A 161 15.27 2.34 1.21
CA GLY A 161 15.23 1.58 2.46
C GLY A 161 13.80 1.39 2.98
N HIS A 162 13.67 0.89 4.20
CA HIS A 162 12.38 0.68 4.88
C HIS A 162 12.13 1.77 5.92
N TYR A 163 11.38 2.79 5.56
CA TYR A 163 11.08 3.94 6.42
C TYR A 163 9.66 3.90 6.99
N GLU A 164 8.88 2.89 6.59
CA GLU A 164 7.50 2.74 6.97
C GLU A 164 7.38 2.34 8.44
N THR A 165 6.61 3.12 9.20
CA THR A 165 6.34 2.86 10.62
C THR A 165 4.85 2.98 10.90
N VAL A 166 4.37 2.21 11.88
CA VAL A 166 2.99 2.29 12.37
C VAL A 166 2.85 3.58 13.22
N PRO A 167 1.76 4.36 13.07
CA PRO A 167 0.65 4.15 12.14
C PRO A 167 1.01 4.48 10.69
N TYR A 168 0.70 3.56 9.78
CA TYR A 168 0.86 3.72 8.36
C TYR A 168 -0.14 4.72 7.78
N ASP A 169 0.31 5.53 6.83
CA ASP A 169 -0.57 6.29 5.96
C ASP A 169 -0.92 5.47 4.70
N ARG A 170 -1.73 6.04 3.79
CA ARG A 170 -2.15 5.35 2.56
C ARG A 170 -0.99 4.99 1.62
N SER A 171 0.14 5.67 1.72
CA SER A 171 1.34 5.38 0.94
C SER A 171 2.19 4.33 1.64
N SER A 172 2.50 4.49 2.92
CA SER A 172 3.37 3.56 3.65
C SER A 172 2.74 2.19 3.84
N ILE A 173 1.41 2.10 3.98
CA ILE A 173 0.70 0.81 4.01
C ILE A 173 0.87 0.02 2.71
N ARG A 174 1.18 0.70 1.58
CA ARG A 174 1.45 0.06 0.29
C ARG A 174 2.94 -0.22 0.10
N SER A 175 3.79 0.76 0.42
CA SER A 175 5.21 0.62 0.19
C SER A 175 5.90 -0.35 1.15
N VAL A 176 5.32 -0.65 2.32
CA VAL A 176 5.86 -1.59 3.31
C VAL A 176 6.04 -3.01 2.76
N TYR A 177 5.14 -3.50 1.91
CA TYR A 177 5.24 -4.84 1.31
C TYR A 177 5.90 -4.85 -0.07
N HIS A 178 6.38 -3.70 -0.58
CA HIS A 178 7.09 -3.73 -1.85
C HIS A 178 8.49 -4.33 -1.66
N THR A 179 8.89 -5.23 -2.55
CA THR A 179 10.23 -5.84 -2.54
C THR A 179 11.33 -4.78 -2.64
N ARG A 180 12.40 -4.91 -1.83
CA ARG A 180 13.57 -4.01 -1.86
C ARG A 180 14.78 -4.64 -2.53
N GLU A 181 15.67 -3.80 -3.07
CA GLU A 181 16.95 -4.24 -3.61
C GLU A 181 17.80 -4.93 -2.53
N TYR A 182 17.72 -4.46 -1.29
CA TYR A 182 18.39 -5.06 -0.13
C TYR A 182 18.13 -6.57 -0.04
N ALA A 183 16.87 -6.96 -0.15
CA ALA A 183 16.41 -8.34 -0.06
C ALA A 183 16.89 -9.21 -1.22
N ILE A 184 16.75 -8.69 -2.43
CA ILE A 184 17.14 -9.39 -3.66
C ILE A 184 18.65 -9.60 -3.69
N ARG A 185 19.44 -8.61 -3.24
CA ARG A 185 20.89 -8.76 -3.12
C ARG A 185 21.28 -9.85 -2.13
N LYS A 186 20.65 -9.89 -0.95
CA LYS A 186 20.87 -10.98 0.01
C LYS A 186 20.58 -12.35 -0.63
N LEU A 187 19.43 -12.51 -1.28
CA LEU A 187 19.06 -13.78 -1.92
C LEU A 187 20.03 -14.15 -3.05
N SER A 188 20.52 -13.18 -3.83
CA SER A 188 21.47 -13.43 -4.93
C SER A 188 22.84 -13.97 -4.49
N LEU A 189 23.18 -13.83 -3.20
CA LEU A 189 24.42 -14.34 -2.63
C LEU A 189 24.35 -15.81 -2.25
N LEU A 190 23.15 -16.40 -2.19
CA LEU A 190 23.00 -17.83 -1.95
C LEU A 190 23.73 -18.62 -3.03
N SER A 191 24.38 -19.70 -2.61
CA SER A 191 24.94 -20.68 -3.52
C SER A 191 23.85 -21.16 -4.50
N PRO A 192 24.17 -21.26 -5.81
CA PRO A 192 23.21 -21.69 -6.82
C PRO A 192 22.59 -23.06 -6.51
N HIS A 193 21.42 -23.29 -7.10
CA HIS A 193 20.60 -24.51 -7.06
C HIS A 193 19.95 -24.82 -5.70
N PRO A 194 19.30 -23.84 -5.02
CA PRO A 194 18.36 -24.22 -3.96
C PRO A 194 17.24 -25.11 -4.54
N ASP A 195 16.69 -26.00 -3.72
CA ASP A 195 15.64 -26.90 -4.17
C ASP A 195 14.36 -26.14 -4.54
N VAL A 196 13.99 -25.17 -3.71
CA VAL A 196 12.76 -24.41 -3.85
C VAL A 196 13.01 -22.91 -3.66
N VAL A 197 12.46 -22.09 -4.56
CA VAL A 197 12.31 -20.66 -4.37
C VAL A 197 10.84 -20.28 -4.40
N LEU A 198 10.40 -19.50 -3.42
CA LEU A 198 9.06 -18.93 -3.34
C LEU A 198 9.09 -17.43 -3.66
N SER A 199 8.12 -16.96 -4.44
CA SER A 199 7.85 -15.52 -4.58
C SER A 199 6.35 -15.26 -4.71
N HIS A 200 5.85 -14.13 -4.24
CA HIS A 200 4.44 -13.83 -4.45
C HIS A 200 4.17 -13.44 -5.91
N ASP A 201 4.87 -12.41 -6.38
CA ASP A 201 4.86 -11.99 -7.78
C ASP A 201 5.64 -12.97 -8.68
N TRP A 202 5.33 -12.97 -9.97
CA TRP A 202 5.99 -13.83 -10.94
C TRP A 202 7.33 -13.23 -11.37
N PRO A 203 8.35 -14.03 -11.70
CA PRO A 203 9.50 -13.54 -12.47
C PRO A 203 9.01 -12.94 -13.80
N GLN A 204 9.47 -11.74 -14.12
CA GLN A 204 9.16 -11.12 -15.41
C GLN A 204 9.59 -12.04 -16.57
N SER A 205 8.79 -12.09 -17.65
CA SER A 205 9.00 -12.93 -18.84
C SER A 205 8.93 -14.44 -18.60
N ILE A 206 8.45 -14.91 -17.43
CA ILE A 206 8.23 -16.35 -17.22
C ILE A 206 7.20 -16.95 -18.20
N THR A 207 6.33 -16.10 -18.75
CA THR A 207 5.33 -16.46 -19.75
C THR A 207 5.92 -17.00 -21.04
N ASP A 208 7.15 -16.61 -21.36
CA ASP A 208 7.87 -17.03 -22.57
C ASP A 208 8.32 -18.49 -22.50
N HIS A 209 8.25 -19.09 -21.31
CA HIS A 209 8.69 -20.45 -21.01
C HIS A 209 7.53 -21.44 -20.78
N GLY A 210 6.29 -21.04 -21.07
CA GLY A 210 5.08 -21.83 -20.86
C GLY A 210 4.03 -21.63 -21.96
N ASP A 211 2.80 -22.11 -21.71
CA ASP A 211 1.69 -21.99 -22.67
C ASP A 211 1.05 -20.58 -22.62
N LEU A 212 1.70 -19.63 -23.28
CA LEU A 212 1.24 -18.25 -23.39
C LEU A 212 -0.16 -18.15 -24.03
N GLN A 213 -0.45 -18.99 -25.03
CA GLN A 213 -1.74 -18.96 -25.72
C GLN A 213 -2.89 -19.33 -24.78
N ARG A 214 -2.71 -20.37 -23.96
CA ARG A 214 -3.67 -20.70 -22.91
C ARG A 214 -3.83 -19.57 -21.90
N LEU A 215 -2.74 -18.97 -21.43
CA LEU A 215 -2.80 -17.85 -20.49
C LEU A 215 -3.62 -16.68 -21.04
N LEU A 216 -3.39 -16.30 -22.30
CA LEU A 216 -4.09 -15.18 -22.94
C LEU A 216 -5.54 -15.51 -23.32
N ARG A 217 -5.88 -16.79 -23.55
CA ARG A 217 -7.29 -17.20 -23.66
C ARG A 217 -8.04 -16.99 -22.33
N ASP A 218 -7.41 -17.35 -21.22
CA ASP A 218 -8.03 -17.23 -19.90
C ASP A 218 -8.01 -15.78 -19.36
N LYS A 219 -6.96 -15.00 -19.69
CA LYS A 219 -6.74 -13.63 -19.22
C LYS A 219 -6.15 -12.75 -20.33
N SER A 220 -6.98 -12.42 -21.32
CA SER A 220 -6.57 -11.62 -22.50
C SER A 220 -5.98 -10.25 -22.18
N PHE A 221 -6.41 -9.63 -21.07
CA PHE A 221 -5.90 -8.34 -20.62
C PHE A 221 -4.42 -8.34 -20.21
N PHE A 222 -3.79 -9.50 -20.02
CA PHE A 222 -2.34 -9.59 -19.80
C PHE A 222 -1.50 -9.37 -21.06
N ALA A 223 -2.09 -9.43 -22.26
CA ALA A 223 -1.34 -9.33 -23.51
C ALA A 223 -0.46 -8.08 -23.59
N GLU A 224 -1.02 -6.92 -23.24
CA GLU A 224 -0.30 -5.65 -23.28
C GLU A 224 0.78 -5.56 -22.19
N ASP A 225 0.49 -6.04 -20.99
CA ASP A 225 1.46 -6.04 -19.89
C ASP A 225 2.62 -7.01 -20.17
N ILE A 226 2.38 -8.12 -20.86
CA ILE A 226 3.43 -9.04 -21.31
C ILE A 226 4.27 -8.38 -22.42
N LYS A 227 3.61 -7.85 -23.46
CA LYS A 227 4.27 -7.19 -24.60
C LYS A 227 5.17 -6.03 -24.17
N THR A 228 4.72 -5.24 -23.20
CA THR A 228 5.47 -4.08 -22.67
C THR A 228 6.40 -4.44 -21.51
N GLY A 229 6.51 -5.72 -21.13
CA GLY A 229 7.35 -6.17 -20.02
C GLY A 229 6.92 -5.60 -18.66
N ARG A 230 5.64 -5.28 -18.46
CA ARG A 230 5.09 -4.81 -17.18
C ARG A 230 4.58 -5.95 -16.30
N LEU A 231 4.30 -7.13 -16.86
CA LEU A 231 3.87 -8.29 -16.08
C LEU A 231 5.04 -8.95 -15.35
N GLY A 232 4.91 -9.06 -14.02
CA GLY A 232 5.88 -9.69 -13.14
C GLY A 232 7.05 -8.77 -12.73
N SER A 233 8.00 -9.38 -12.05
CA SER A 233 9.09 -8.71 -11.32
C SER A 233 10.44 -8.87 -12.04
N PRO A 234 11.03 -7.77 -12.56
CA PRO A 234 12.38 -7.78 -13.10
C PRO A 234 13.46 -8.30 -12.14
N PRO A 235 13.51 -7.92 -10.85
CA PRO A 235 14.53 -8.46 -9.95
C PRO A 235 14.36 -9.96 -9.68
N LEU A 236 13.13 -10.49 -9.70
CA LEU A 236 12.91 -11.94 -9.59
C LEU A 236 13.34 -12.68 -10.86
N ARG A 237 13.18 -12.09 -12.05
CA ARG A 237 13.76 -12.64 -13.30
C ARG A 237 15.28 -12.77 -13.19
N HIS A 238 15.95 -11.75 -12.66
CA HIS A 238 17.40 -11.82 -12.42
C HIS A 238 17.73 -12.92 -11.41
N LEU A 239 17.02 -12.98 -10.28
CA LEU A 239 17.24 -13.98 -9.25
C LEU A 239 17.02 -15.42 -9.74
N LEU A 240 16.01 -15.65 -10.61
CA LEU A 240 15.76 -16.93 -11.26
C LEU A 240 16.95 -17.41 -12.11
N GLY A 241 17.58 -16.51 -12.87
CA GLY A 241 18.77 -16.81 -13.65
C GLY A 241 20.03 -17.03 -12.81
N THR A 242 20.16 -16.33 -11.68
CA THR A 242 21.28 -16.45 -10.75
C THR A 242 21.21 -17.73 -9.91
N LEU A 243 20.05 -18.01 -9.31
CA LEU A 243 19.88 -19.15 -8.40
C LEU A 243 19.58 -20.46 -9.12
N GLN A 244 18.89 -20.42 -10.27
CA GLN A 244 18.55 -21.62 -11.06
C GLN A 244 18.00 -22.79 -10.20
N PRO A 245 16.94 -22.57 -9.41
CA PRO A 245 16.43 -23.57 -8.48
C PRO A 245 15.79 -24.75 -9.22
N ARG A 246 15.58 -25.88 -8.52
CA ARG A 246 14.82 -27.01 -9.10
C ARG A 246 13.36 -26.62 -9.32
N TRP A 247 12.76 -25.95 -8.34
CA TRP A 247 11.40 -25.44 -8.36
C TRP A 247 11.32 -23.96 -8.05
N TRP A 248 10.44 -23.25 -8.78
CA TRP A 248 10.01 -21.90 -8.46
C TRP A 248 8.50 -21.87 -8.34
N PHE A 249 7.98 -21.44 -7.18
CA PHE A 249 6.54 -21.34 -6.95
C PHE A 249 6.11 -19.88 -6.78
N SER A 250 5.01 -19.50 -7.45
CA SER A 250 4.45 -18.15 -7.37
C SER A 250 2.93 -18.08 -7.26
N ALA A 251 2.40 -16.88 -6.99
CA ALA A 251 0.96 -16.63 -6.83
C ALA A 251 0.54 -15.30 -7.50
N HIS A 252 -0.18 -14.44 -6.78
CA HIS A 252 -0.60 -13.07 -7.14
C HIS A 252 -1.60 -12.94 -8.31
N LEU A 253 -1.29 -13.51 -9.49
CA LEU A 253 -2.07 -13.29 -10.72
C LEU A 253 -3.39 -14.10 -10.80
N HIS A 254 -3.68 -14.90 -9.77
CA HIS A 254 -4.90 -15.70 -9.65
C HIS A 254 -5.20 -16.53 -10.91
N THR A 255 -4.20 -17.28 -11.36
CA THR A 255 -4.32 -18.26 -12.44
C THR A 255 -3.26 -19.32 -12.27
N ARG A 256 -3.60 -20.54 -12.69
CA ARG A 256 -2.60 -21.59 -12.80
C ARG A 256 -1.74 -21.38 -14.03
N PHE A 257 -0.42 -21.48 -13.88
CA PHE A 257 0.52 -21.42 -14.99
C PHE A 257 1.74 -22.28 -14.70
N GLU A 258 2.22 -22.97 -15.73
CA GLU A 258 3.39 -23.82 -15.66
C GLU A 258 4.37 -23.40 -16.74
N ALA A 259 5.65 -23.43 -16.39
CA ALA A 259 6.73 -23.14 -17.32
C ALA A 259 7.97 -23.96 -17.01
N ALA A 260 8.81 -24.18 -18.02
CA ALA A 260 10.10 -24.85 -17.90
C ALA A 260 11.20 -23.91 -18.39
N VAL A 261 12.03 -23.45 -17.46
CA VAL A 261 13.10 -22.47 -17.75
C VAL A 261 14.40 -23.22 -17.92
N HIS A 262 14.90 -23.26 -19.15
CA HIS A 262 16.16 -23.90 -19.50
C HIS A 262 17.33 -22.93 -19.28
N HIS A 263 18.26 -23.32 -18.40
CA HIS A 263 19.48 -22.60 -18.08
C HIS A 263 20.65 -23.17 -18.89
N GLY A 264 21.48 -22.31 -19.48
CA GLY A 264 22.71 -22.70 -20.17
C GLY A 264 22.59 -23.02 -21.67
N GLY A 265 21.52 -22.60 -22.35
CA GLY A 265 21.43 -22.63 -23.82
C GLY A 265 21.93 -21.34 -24.47
N LYS A 266 22.45 -21.41 -25.71
CA LYS A 266 22.52 -20.22 -26.58
C LYS A 266 21.12 -19.60 -26.64
N PRO A 267 20.98 -18.26 -26.62
CA PRO A 267 19.68 -17.62 -26.71
C PRO A 267 18.92 -18.22 -27.90
N ALA A 268 17.69 -18.69 -27.64
CA ALA A 268 16.81 -19.17 -28.69
C ALA A 268 16.76 -18.09 -29.77
N GLN A 269 17.04 -18.46 -31.02
CA GLN A 269 16.86 -17.54 -32.12
C GLN A 269 15.42 -17.00 -32.08
N PRO A 270 15.21 -15.71 -32.37
CA PRO A 270 13.88 -15.18 -32.52
C PRO A 270 13.12 -16.06 -33.51
N VAL A 271 11.94 -16.54 -33.11
CA VAL A 271 10.99 -17.19 -34.01
C VAL A 271 10.82 -16.26 -35.22
N GLU A 272 11.09 -16.77 -36.43
CA GLU A 272 10.86 -16.06 -37.69
C GLU A 272 9.48 -15.41 -37.66
N ARG A 273 9.45 -14.08 -37.78
CA ARG A 273 8.22 -13.33 -37.97
C ARG A 273 7.67 -13.65 -39.36
N ASP A 274 6.35 -13.85 -39.41
CA ASP A 274 5.55 -14.01 -40.62
C ASP A 274 5.83 -12.85 -41.61
N PRO A 275 6.18 -13.13 -42.88
CA PRO A 275 6.51 -12.11 -43.89
C PRO A 275 5.33 -11.22 -44.33
N ASN A 276 4.15 -11.32 -43.72
CA ASN A 276 2.98 -10.49 -44.05
C ASN A 276 2.66 -9.37 -43.05
N GLU A 277 3.53 -9.05 -42.09
CA GLU A 277 3.34 -7.86 -41.25
C GLU A 277 3.83 -6.61 -41.99
N ILE A 278 2.87 -5.83 -42.52
CA ILE A 278 3.12 -4.53 -43.15
C ILE A 278 3.64 -3.56 -42.07
N VAL A 279 4.94 -3.29 -42.10
CA VAL A 279 5.57 -2.19 -41.37
C VAL A 279 5.35 -0.92 -42.19
N ILE A 280 4.65 0.04 -41.60
CA ILE A 280 4.62 1.42 -42.09
C ILE A 280 5.87 2.08 -41.52
N GLU A 281 6.86 2.28 -42.37
CA GLU A 281 8.02 3.13 -42.12
C GLU A 281 7.60 4.59 -42.34
N ASP A 282 7.83 5.44 -41.34
CA ASP A 282 8.03 6.87 -41.55
C ASP A 282 9.48 7.17 -41.13
N ASP A 283 10.20 7.72 -42.11
CA ASP A 283 11.63 7.90 -42.30
C ASP A 283 12.39 8.84 -41.31
N GLU A 284 13.72 8.82 -41.51
CA GLU A 284 14.77 9.83 -41.24
C GLU A 284 15.50 9.74 -39.88
N ASP A 285 16.84 9.56 -39.74
CA ASP A 285 17.98 9.52 -40.68
C ASP A 285 19.22 8.86 -40.01
N ASP A 286 20.02 8.18 -40.85
CA ASP A 286 21.49 8.04 -40.97
C ASP A 286 22.42 7.62 -39.80
N GLU A 287 23.12 6.47 -39.96
CA GLU A 287 24.47 6.43 -40.60
C GLU A 287 24.97 4.96 -40.76
N GLU A 288 25.32 4.60 -42.01
CA GLU A 288 25.93 3.32 -42.41
C GLU A 288 27.44 3.25 -42.14
N ALA A 289 27.93 2.06 -41.76
CA ALA A 289 29.28 1.61 -42.08
C ALA A 289 29.28 0.08 -42.36
N ASN A 290 29.41 -0.32 -43.63
CA ASN A 290 29.57 -1.71 -44.05
C ASN A 290 31.02 -2.21 -43.81
N PRO A 291 31.24 -3.45 -43.31
CA PRO A 291 32.54 -4.12 -43.39
C PRO A 291 32.68 -4.99 -44.66
N PRO A 292 33.90 -5.22 -45.16
CA PRO A 292 34.16 -5.97 -46.40
C PRO A 292 34.06 -7.51 -46.23
N PRO A 293 33.94 -8.27 -47.34
CA PRO A 293 33.60 -9.70 -47.31
C PRO A 293 34.78 -10.62 -46.92
N ALA A 294 34.39 -11.79 -46.42
CA ALA A 294 35.18 -12.84 -45.80
C ALA A 294 36.33 -13.39 -46.67
N ALA A 295 37.45 -13.70 -46.01
CA ALA A 295 38.49 -14.59 -46.52
C ALA A 295 38.41 -15.95 -45.78
N ASP A 296 38.59 -17.03 -46.54
CA ASP A 296 38.54 -18.42 -46.05
C ASP A 296 39.61 -18.69 -44.97
N PRO A 297 39.30 -19.51 -43.94
CA PRO A 297 40.28 -19.89 -42.93
C PRO A 297 41.19 -21.04 -43.42
N PRO A 298 42.50 -21.03 -43.08
CA PRO A 298 43.40 -22.15 -43.37
C PRO A 298 43.19 -23.33 -42.39
N PRO A 299 43.57 -24.56 -42.76
CA PRO A 299 43.27 -25.75 -41.97
C PRO A 299 44.32 -26.02 -40.88
N GLY A 300 43.82 -26.25 -39.66
CA GLY A 300 44.26 -27.33 -38.79
C GLY A 300 45.45 -27.09 -37.87
N GLU A 301 45.17 -26.78 -36.59
CA GLU A 301 45.96 -27.27 -35.45
C GLU A 301 45.03 -27.94 -34.42
N PRO A 302 45.49 -28.94 -33.65
CA PRO A 302 44.64 -29.83 -32.88
C PRO A 302 44.01 -29.11 -31.68
N SER A 303 42.68 -29.08 -31.63
CA SER A 303 41.92 -28.59 -30.46
C SER A 303 42.22 -29.48 -29.25
N GLU A 304 42.83 -28.89 -28.23
CA GLU A 304 42.67 -29.34 -26.85
C GLU A 304 41.17 -29.50 -26.56
N ALA A 305 40.82 -30.61 -25.91
CA ALA A 305 39.44 -30.94 -25.59
C ALA A 305 38.84 -29.83 -24.72
N GLN A 306 37.93 -29.04 -25.29
CA GLN A 306 37.13 -28.11 -24.51
C GLN A 306 36.33 -28.89 -23.46
N PRO A 307 36.29 -28.44 -22.19
CA PRO A 307 35.48 -29.10 -21.17
C PRO A 307 34.02 -29.15 -21.63
N ILE A 308 33.45 -30.35 -21.58
CA ILE A 308 32.05 -30.63 -21.92
C ILE A 308 31.18 -29.61 -21.16
N PRO A 309 30.34 -28.81 -21.85
CA PRO A 309 29.47 -27.88 -21.16
C PRO A 309 28.56 -28.66 -20.18
N PRO A 310 28.36 -28.16 -18.95
CA PRO A 310 27.50 -28.82 -17.99
C PRO A 310 26.11 -29.07 -18.60
N PRO A 311 25.44 -30.18 -18.25
CA PRO A 311 24.15 -30.51 -18.83
C PRO A 311 23.15 -29.36 -18.62
N PRO A 312 22.27 -29.10 -19.61
CA PRO A 312 21.29 -28.03 -19.52
C PRO A 312 20.40 -28.24 -18.29
N ARG A 313 20.32 -27.24 -17.43
CA ARG A 313 19.54 -27.29 -16.19
C ARG A 313 18.15 -26.71 -16.43
N VAL A 314 17.14 -27.25 -15.76
CA VAL A 314 15.75 -26.80 -15.94
C VAL A 314 15.14 -26.44 -14.59
N THR A 315 14.65 -25.21 -14.45
CA THR A 315 13.76 -24.83 -13.35
C THR A 315 12.32 -25.09 -13.75
N ARG A 316 11.58 -25.82 -12.90
CA ARG A 316 10.14 -25.99 -13.04
C ARG A 316 9.42 -24.86 -12.32
N PHE A 317 8.66 -24.07 -13.07
CA PHE A 317 7.85 -23.00 -12.53
C PHE A 317 6.39 -23.43 -12.42
N LEU A 318 5.78 -23.17 -11.28
CA LEU A 318 4.34 -23.38 -11.06
C LEU A 318 3.75 -22.19 -10.30
N ALA A 319 2.75 -21.55 -10.89
CA ALA A 319 1.89 -20.60 -10.22
C ALA A 319 0.48 -21.15 -10.07
N LEU A 320 -0.18 -20.80 -8.96
CA LEU A 320 -1.51 -21.30 -8.61
C LEU A 320 -2.51 -20.16 -8.36
N ASP A 321 -3.79 -20.49 -8.45
CA ASP A 321 -4.90 -19.56 -8.18
C ASP A 321 -5.05 -19.29 -6.67
N LYS A 322 -5.90 -18.33 -6.31
CA LYS A 322 -6.33 -18.14 -4.93
C LYS A 322 -7.30 -19.22 -4.48
N CYS A 323 -7.37 -19.43 -3.15
CA CYS A 323 -8.35 -20.33 -2.54
C CYS A 323 -9.79 -20.04 -3.03
N GLY A 324 -10.55 -21.09 -3.32
CA GLY A 324 -11.95 -20.96 -3.72
C GLY A 324 -12.49 -22.16 -4.51
N ALA A 325 -13.82 -22.30 -4.50
CA ALA A 325 -14.51 -23.36 -5.21
C ALA A 325 -14.20 -23.34 -6.72
N LYS A 326 -13.93 -24.53 -7.29
CA LYS A 326 -13.60 -24.76 -8.71
C LYS A 326 -12.28 -24.12 -9.20
N ARG A 327 -11.46 -23.56 -8.31
CA ARG A 327 -10.14 -23.02 -8.64
C ARG A 327 -9.04 -24.06 -8.43
N LYS A 328 -7.94 -23.93 -9.17
CA LYS A 328 -6.73 -24.76 -8.98
C LYS A 328 -5.75 -24.02 -8.09
N PHE A 329 -6.05 -24.02 -6.79
CA PHE A 329 -5.33 -23.22 -5.79
C PHE A 329 -4.30 -24.01 -4.98
N LEU A 330 -4.39 -25.35 -5.00
CA LEU A 330 -3.52 -26.25 -4.25
C LEU A 330 -3.08 -27.43 -5.12
N GLU A 331 -1.78 -27.72 -5.10
CA GLU A 331 -1.15 -28.83 -5.83
C GLU A 331 -0.13 -29.54 -4.93
N VAL A 332 -0.08 -30.88 -4.96
CA VAL A 332 0.89 -31.66 -4.18
C VAL A 332 1.99 -32.12 -5.13
N VAL A 333 3.24 -31.77 -4.81
CA VAL A 333 4.42 -32.12 -5.60
C VAL A 333 5.35 -33.03 -4.79
N GLU A 334 6.05 -33.92 -5.47
CA GLU A 334 7.08 -34.76 -4.88
C GLU A 334 8.47 -34.14 -5.15
N ILE A 335 9.23 -33.89 -4.08
CA ILE A 335 10.57 -33.31 -4.13
C ILE A 335 11.54 -34.29 -3.46
N GLU A 336 12.61 -34.64 -4.16
CA GLU A 336 13.62 -35.60 -3.66
C GLU A 336 14.40 -35.00 -2.49
N ASP A 337 14.50 -35.75 -1.40
CA ASP A 337 15.11 -35.35 -0.14
C ASP A 337 16.53 -35.91 0.00
N THR A 338 17.38 -35.21 0.77
CA THR A 338 18.78 -35.59 1.03
C THR A 338 18.99 -36.25 2.40
N VAL A 339 18.10 -36.09 3.39
CA VAL A 339 18.30 -36.65 4.75
C VAL A 339 17.00 -37.17 5.35
N GLN A 340 16.96 -38.46 5.74
CA GLN A 340 15.78 -39.05 6.39
C GLN A 340 16.06 -39.59 7.79
N GLY A 341 15.11 -39.28 8.69
CA GLY A 341 14.80 -40.06 9.88
C GLY A 341 13.27 -40.21 10.01
N PRO A 342 12.76 -41.26 10.69
CA PRO A 342 11.34 -41.37 10.99
C PRO A 342 10.91 -40.24 11.95
N GLY A 343 9.94 -39.41 11.57
CA GLY A 343 9.44 -38.33 12.43
C GLY A 343 8.73 -37.20 11.67
N PRO A 344 8.19 -36.19 12.39
CA PRO A 344 7.71 -34.96 11.77
C PRO A 344 8.86 -34.20 11.08
N PRO A 345 8.58 -33.39 10.03
CA PRO A 345 9.61 -32.61 9.36
C PRO A 345 10.33 -31.68 10.32
N ARG A 346 11.67 -31.66 10.24
CA ARG A 346 12.55 -30.86 11.07
C ARG A 346 12.93 -29.57 10.34
N LEU A 347 12.62 -28.42 10.94
CA LEU A 347 12.95 -27.09 10.42
C LEU A 347 14.25 -26.56 11.06
N THR A 348 15.30 -26.41 10.26
CA THR A 348 16.59 -25.85 10.66
C THR A 348 16.90 -24.55 9.91
N PHE A 349 17.77 -23.73 10.50
CA PHE A 349 18.30 -22.58 9.77
C PHE A 349 19.20 -23.02 8.61
N ASP A 350 19.24 -22.20 7.56
CA ASP A 350 20.26 -22.32 6.52
C ASP A 350 21.54 -21.56 6.94
N PRO A 351 22.71 -22.22 7.04
CA PRO A 351 23.95 -21.62 7.54
C PRO A 351 24.45 -20.47 6.67
N GLU A 352 24.31 -20.60 5.34
CA GLU A 352 24.72 -19.55 4.40
C GLU A 352 23.76 -18.36 4.52
N TRP A 353 22.46 -18.59 4.70
CA TRP A 353 21.50 -17.51 4.94
C TRP A 353 21.72 -16.79 6.27
N LEU A 354 22.09 -17.51 7.33
CA LEU A 354 22.49 -16.89 8.61
C LEU A 354 23.71 -15.99 8.42
N ALA A 355 24.71 -16.49 7.69
CA ALA A 355 25.92 -15.73 7.37
C ALA A 355 25.62 -14.49 6.51
N ILE A 356 24.80 -14.62 5.47
CA ILE A 356 24.31 -13.52 4.62
C ILE A 356 23.56 -12.50 5.48
N SER A 357 22.66 -12.95 6.35
CA SER A 357 21.88 -12.07 7.21
C SER A 357 22.75 -11.30 8.19
N ARG A 358 23.79 -11.94 8.75
CA ARG A 358 24.77 -11.27 9.62
C ARG A 358 25.64 -10.27 8.87
N ALA A 359 26.16 -10.64 7.70
CA ALA A 359 26.98 -9.76 6.88
C ALA A 359 26.21 -8.53 6.37
N PHE A 360 24.93 -8.69 6.02
CA PHE A 360 24.09 -7.62 5.48
C PHE A 360 23.29 -6.86 6.55
N HIS A 361 23.32 -7.27 7.82
CA HIS A 361 22.59 -6.56 8.88
C HIS A 361 22.95 -5.07 8.99
N PRO A 362 24.25 -4.66 8.92
CA PRO A 362 24.62 -3.24 8.95
C PRO A 362 24.10 -2.41 7.76
N LEU A 363 23.65 -3.06 6.69
CA LEU A 363 23.16 -2.42 5.47
C LEU A 363 21.63 -2.29 5.44
N LEU A 364 20.92 -2.82 6.46
CA LEU A 364 19.48 -2.63 6.59
C LEU A 364 19.18 -1.17 6.93
N SER A 365 18.61 -0.43 5.99
CA SER A 365 18.23 0.97 6.19
C SER A 365 16.80 1.10 6.70
N LEU A 366 16.64 1.83 7.80
CA LEU A 366 15.34 2.26 8.31
C LEU A 366 14.93 3.66 7.81
N ASP A 367 15.67 4.19 6.83
CA ASP A 367 15.42 5.48 6.19
C ASP A 367 14.99 5.29 4.73
N ARG A 368 14.45 6.36 4.11
CA ARG A 368 14.09 6.35 2.69
C ARG A 368 15.30 6.09 1.79
N GLN A 369 16.46 6.59 2.17
CA GLN A 369 17.69 6.38 1.43
C GLN A 369 18.32 5.05 1.83
N GLN A 370 18.56 4.21 0.83
CA GLN A 370 19.33 2.97 1.01
C GLN A 370 20.82 3.29 0.85
N PRO A 371 21.68 2.96 1.84
CA PRO A 371 23.12 3.02 1.67
C PRO A 371 23.59 2.17 0.49
N GLY A 372 24.71 2.56 -0.11
CA GLY A 372 25.36 1.78 -1.16
C GLY A 372 25.73 0.38 -0.70
N PHE A 373 25.64 -0.59 -1.60
CA PHE A 373 26.02 -1.97 -1.34
C PHE A 373 27.51 -2.20 -1.66
N PRO A 374 28.20 -3.10 -0.93
CA PRO A 374 29.55 -3.51 -1.28
C PRO A 374 29.60 -4.17 -2.66
N SER A 375 30.80 -4.24 -3.25
CA SER A 375 31.03 -5.07 -4.44
C SER A 375 30.71 -6.53 -4.15
N GLU A 376 30.38 -7.30 -5.18
CA GLU A 376 30.03 -8.71 -5.01
C GLU A 376 31.16 -9.52 -4.34
N GLU A 377 32.41 -9.27 -4.73
CA GLU A 377 33.60 -9.90 -4.13
C GLU A 377 33.70 -9.60 -2.62
N LEU A 378 33.55 -8.33 -2.23
CA LEU A 378 33.60 -7.93 -0.83
C LEU A 378 32.41 -8.50 -0.04
N ALA A 379 31.22 -8.52 -0.64
CA ALA A 379 30.03 -9.11 -0.03
C ALA A 379 30.25 -10.60 0.27
N ARG A 380 30.74 -11.38 -0.71
CA ARG A 380 31.03 -12.81 -0.53
C ARG A 380 32.09 -13.05 0.56
N LYS A 381 33.15 -12.23 0.60
CA LYS A 381 34.15 -12.29 1.66
C LYS A 381 33.54 -12.04 3.05
N GLN A 382 32.70 -11.01 3.18
CA GLN A 382 32.01 -10.70 4.44
C GLN A 382 31.06 -11.82 4.88
N VAL A 383 30.40 -12.50 3.93
CA VAL A 383 29.57 -13.68 4.22
C VAL A 383 30.41 -14.82 4.77
N GLU A 384 31.55 -15.15 4.16
CA GLU A 384 32.45 -16.19 4.66
C GLU A 384 33.00 -15.88 6.07
N GLU A 385 33.42 -14.63 6.30
CA GLU A 385 33.86 -14.18 7.63
C GLU A 385 32.72 -14.28 8.67
N ALA A 386 31.50 -13.88 8.31
CA ALA A 386 30.34 -13.99 9.17
C ALA A 386 30.00 -15.46 9.49
N ARG A 387 30.10 -16.36 8.50
CA ARG A 387 29.88 -17.80 8.68
C ARG A 387 30.87 -18.39 9.67
N ALA A 388 32.16 -18.13 9.48
CA ALA A 388 33.21 -18.60 10.38
C ALA A 388 33.00 -18.10 11.83
N ALA A 389 32.59 -16.84 11.99
CA ALA A 389 32.28 -16.28 13.29
C ALA A 389 31.07 -16.95 13.96
N ILE A 390 29.97 -17.20 13.24
CA ILE A 390 28.80 -17.90 13.78
C ILE A 390 29.18 -19.32 14.23
N VAL A 391 29.93 -20.06 13.41
CA VAL A 391 30.38 -21.42 13.76
C VAL A 391 31.20 -21.42 15.05
N ALA A 392 32.16 -20.49 15.18
CA ALA A 392 32.98 -20.37 16.38
C ALA A 392 32.14 -20.01 17.63
N GLU A 393 31.16 -19.11 17.48
CA GLU A 393 30.27 -18.71 18.57
C GLU A 393 29.34 -19.83 19.03
N LEU A 394 28.79 -20.61 18.09
CA LEU A 394 27.94 -21.78 18.41
C LEU A 394 28.74 -22.86 19.11
N ALA A 395 29.93 -23.20 18.60
CA ALA A 395 30.82 -24.19 19.22
C ALA A 395 31.26 -23.77 20.64
N ALA A 396 31.44 -22.47 20.89
CA ALA A 396 31.77 -21.94 22.21
C ALA A 396 30.57 -21.96 23.19
N ARG A 397 29.34 -21.87 22.67
CA ARG A 397 28.11 -21.90 23.49
C ARG A 397 27.73 -23.33 23.87
N GLU A 398 27.83 -24.25 22.93
CA GLU A 398 27.46 -25.65 23.12
C GLU A 398 28.43 -26.54 22.32
N PRO A 399 29.40 -27.19 22.99
CA PRO A 399 30.36 -28.06 22.34
C PRO A 399 29.64 -29.22 21.62
N GLY A 400 29.86 -29.33 20.30
CA GLY A 400 29.25 -30.36 19.46
C GLY A 400 28.01 -29.92 18.69
N LEU A 401 27.46 -28.72 18.94
CA LEU A 401 26.37 -28.17 18.13
C LEU A 401 26.89 -27.71 16.76
N SER A 402 26.51 -28.40 15.71
CA SER A 402 26.79 -27.98 14.33
C SER A 402 25.86 -26.84 13.92
N ILE A 403 26.38 -25.86 13.17
CA ILE A 403 25.55 -24.84 12.51
C ILE A 403 24.51 -25.47 11.58
N ASP A 404 24.82 -26.66 11.05
CA ASP A 404 23.93 -27.36 10.13
C ASP A 404 22.68 -27.93 10.81
N ASP A 405 22.78 -28.19 12.11
CA ASP A 405 21.75 -28.82 12.93
C ASP A 405 20.99 -27.83 13.80
N LEU A 406 21.23 -26.53 13.64
CA LEU A 406 20.57 -25.51 14.44
C LEU A 406 19.08 -25.42 14.09
N GLU A 407 18.24 -26.01 14.94
CA GLU A 407 16.79 -25.96 14.79
C GLU A 407 16.25 -24.56 15.02
N VAL A 408 15.32 -24.14 14.18
CA VAL A 408 14.63 -22.85 14.32
C VAL A 408 13.97 -22.75 15.70
N GLY A 409 13.33 -23.83 16.15
CA GLY A 409 12.64 -23.89 17.45
C GLY A 409 13.56 -23.70 18.67
N SER A 410 14.87 -23.93 18.54
CA SER A 410 15.84 -23.70 19.63
C SER A 410 16.18 -22.22 19.85
N VAL A 411 15.86 -21.36 18.88
CA VAL A 411 16.16 -19.92 18.92
C VAL A 411 14.87 -19.10 18.90
N GLN A 412 13.96 -19.42 17.99
CA GLN A 412 12.70 -18.72 17.79
C GLN A 412 11.55 -19.60 18.26
N GLU A 413 10.83 -19.13 19.27
CA GLU A 413 9.65 -19.79 19.83
C GLU A 413 8.44 -18.88 19.67
N PHE A 414 7.30 -19.45 19.27
CA PHE A 414 6.08 -18.69 19.15
C PHE A 414 5.68 -18.08 20.51
N ALA A 415 5.36 -16.79 20.48
CA ALA A 415 4.71 -16.08 21.57
C ALA A 415 3.74 -15.05 20.98
N MET A 416 2.55 -14.95 21.57
CA MET A 416 1.60 -13.91 21.19
C MET A 416 2.18 -12.53 21.56
N THR A 417 2.33 -11.64 20.57
CA THR A 417 2.84 -10.28 20.76
C THR A 417 1.71 -9.24 20.90
N ALA A 418 0.59 -9.46 20.23
CA ALA A 418 -0.64 -8.68 20.34
C ALA A 418 -1.80 -9.54 20.88
N PRO A 419 -2.83 -8.94 21.51
CA PRO A 419 -4.01 -9.68 21.94
C PRO A 419 -4.87 -10.14 20.74
N GLY A 420 -5.64 -11.19 20.95
CA GLY A 420 -6.66 -11.65 19.99
C GLY A 420 -7.87 -10.71 19.91
N PRO A 421 -8.88 -11.07 19.09
CA PRO A 421 -10.08 -10.27 18.91
C PRO A 421 -10.89 -10.13 20.20
N GLY A 422 -11.53 -8.98 20.39
CA GLY A 422 -12.41 -8.67 21.53
C GLY A 422 -11.78 -7.75 22.60
N MET A 423 -10.47 -7.51 22.54
CA MET A 423 -9.76 -6.66 23.50
C MET A 423 -9.46 -5.25 22.96
N GLU A 424 -9.78 -4.95 21.69
CA GLU A 424 -9.35 -3.75 20.97
C GLU A 424 -9.95 -2.45 21.54
N GLU A 425 -11.14 -2.49 22.15
CA GLU A 425 -11.78 -1.33 22.78
C GLU A 425 -10.89 -0.68 23.85
N GLN A 426 -10.03 -1.45 24.53
CA GLN A 426 -9.10 -0.94 25.54
C GLN A 426 -7.81 -0.34 24.92
N MET A 427 -7.61 -0.49 23.61
CA MET A 427 -6.39 -0.13 22.88
C MET A 427 -6.63 0.86 21.74
N GLY A 428 -7.64 1.72 21.86
CA GLY A 428 -7.97 2.74 20.85
C GLY A 428 -9.09 2.33 19.87
N GLY A 429 -9.65 1.13 20.04
CA GLY A 429 -10.80 0.64 19.30
C GLY A 429 -10.44 -0.17 18.05
N ARG A 430 -11.44 -0.85 17.48
CA ARG A 430 -11.28 -1.76 16.32
C ARG A 430 -10.92 -1.08 15.00
N ARG A 431 -11.09 0.24 14.91
CA ARG A 431 -10.86 1.04 13.69
C ARG A 431 -9.57 1.83 13.72
N SER A 432 -8.77 1.75 14.78
CA SER A 432 -7.44 2.34 14.84
C SER A 432 -6.37 1.33 14.44
N GLN A 433 -5.25 1.82 13.93
CA GLN A 433 -4.03 1.00 13.84
C GLN A 433 -3.44 0.80 15.25
N PRO A 434 -2.74 -0.33 15.50
CA PRO A 434 -2.16 -0.61 16.80
C PRO A 434 -0.92 0.24 17.07
N ALA A 435 -0.40 0.17 18.29
CA ALA A 435 0.96 0.61 18.57
C ALA A 435 1.98 -0.42 18.04
N TRP A 436 3.27 -0.05 18.05
CA TRP A 436 4.36 -0.98 17.76
C TRP A 436 4.46 -2.08 18.82
N TYR A 437 4.65 -3.34 18.38
CA TYR A 437 4.97 -4.46 19.26
C TYR A 437 6.40 -4.95 19.00
N THR A 438 7.17 -5.18 20.06
CA THR A 438 8.48 -5.83 19.95
C THR A 438 8.30 -7.35 20.04
N ASN A 439 8.75 -8.06 19.00
CA ASN A 439 8.64 -9.52 18.96
C ASN A 439 9.85 -10.21 19.59
N ALA A 440 9.59 -11.07 20.59
CA ALA A 440 10.63 -11.80 21.30
C ALA A 440 11.45 -12.72 20.38
N GLN A 441 10.86 -13.26 19.30
CA GLN A 441 11.57 -14.11 18.33
C GLN A 441 12.64 -13.32 17.58
N THR A 442 12.32 -12.10 17.15
CA THR A 442 13.27 -11.20 16.50
C THR A 442 14.39 -10.82 17.45
N VAL A 443 14.07 -10.51 18.72
CA VAL A 443 15.08 -10.22 19.75
C VAL A 443 16.00 -11.41 20.00
N LYS A 444 15.46 -12.64 20.08
CA LYS A 444 16.25 -13.87 20.26
C LYS A 444 17.11 -14.21 19.03
N PHE A 445 16.68 -13.81 17.83
CA PHE A 445 17.43 -14.00 16.60
C PHE A 445 18.57 -12.98 16.41
N SER A 446 18.40 -11.74 16.91
CA SER A 446 19.37 -10.65 16.76
C SER A 446 20.83 -11.01 17.07
N PRO A 447 21.18 -11.79 18.12
CA PRO A 447 22.57 -12.18 18.37
C PRO A 447 23.23 -12.97 17.24
N LEU A 448 22.46 -13.73 16.45
CA LEU A 448 22.97 -14.44 15.28
C LEU A 448 23.28 -13.49 14.12
N CYS A 449 22.62 -12.33 14.05
CA CYS A 449 22.80 -11.34 12.99
C CYS A 449 23.69 -10.16 13.38
N ILE A 450 23.87 -9.88 14.67
CA ILE A 450 24.62 -8.72 15.17
C ILE A 450 25.93 -9.19 15.75
N LYS A 451 27.03 -8.55 15.36
CA LYS A 451 28.33 -8.72 16.03
C LYS A 451 28.32 -7.87 17.29
N TYR A 452 28.10 -8.49 18.46
CA TYR A 452 28.43 -7.82 19.72
C TYR A 452 29.95 -7.72 19.80
N ALA A 453 30.51 -6.51 19.75
CA ALA A 453 31.89 -6.31 20.14
C ALA A 453 32.00 -6.74 21.61
N ARG A 454 32.61 -7.92 21.86
CA ARG A 454 33.04 -8.29 23.22
C ARG A 454 34.17 -7.33 23.61
N GLY A 455 33.78 -6.21 24.21
CA GLY A 455 34.68 -5.36 24.97
C GLY A 455 35.14 -6.13 26.22
N THR A 456 36.46 -6.12 26.39
CA THR A 456 37.27 -6.59 27.52
C THR A 456 36.59 -6.61 28.90
N SER A 457 36.86 -7.69 29.64
CA SER A 457 36.67 -7.90 31.08
C SER A 457 36.60 -6.62 31.93
N GLY A 458 35.53 -6.47 32.73
CA GLY A 458 35.49 -5.52 33.83
C GLY A 458 34.08 -5.22 34.34
N THR A 459 33.76 -5.78 35.51
CA THR A 459 32.62 -5.46 36.40
C THR A 459 31.20 -5.89 35.98
N GLN A 460 30.63 -6.79 36.80
CA GLN A 460 29.20 -7.02 36.90
C GLN A 460 28.49 -5.67 37.15
N SER A 461 27.72 -5.20 36.18
CA SER A 461 26.72 -4.15 36.40
C SER A 461 25.36 -4.79 36.56
N LYS A 462 24.74 -4.52 37.69
CA LYS A 462 23.42 -4.99 38.11
C LYS A 462 22.36 -4.65 37.07
N THR A 463 21.42 -5.58 36.88
CA THR A 463 20.10 -5.35 36.30
C THR A 463 19.50 -4.01 36.75
N PRO A 464 19.04 -3.13 35.84
CA PRO A 464 18.20 -2.02 36.23
C PRO A 464 16.75 -2.51 36.27
N THR A 465 16.20 -2.61 37.48
CA THR A 465 14.76 -2.47 37.73
C THR A 465 14.27 -1.13 37.17
N PRO A 466 13.07 -1.08 36.56
CA PRO A 466 12.53 0.16 36.02
C PRO A 466 12.00 1.02 37.17
N THR A 467 12.59 2.19 37.39
CA THR A 467 11.96 3.27 38.14
C THR A 467 11.59 4.42 37.20
N PRO A 468 10.45 5.07 37.43
CA PRO A 468 9.85 6.01 36.50
C PRO A 468 10.59 7.35 36.60
N VAL A 469 11.25 7.78 35.52
CA VAL A 469 11.80 9.13 35.43
C VAL A 469 10.73 10.04 34.86
N GLY A 470 10.41 11.05 35.67
CA GLY A 470 9.35 12.01 35.46
C GLY A 470 9.51 12.86 34.20
N SER A 471 8.35 13.44 33.86
CA SER A 471 8.08 14.45 32.86
C SER A 471 9.18 15.52 32.73
N ALA A 472 9.97 15.41 31.67
CA ALA A 472 10.49 16.58 30.98
C ALA A 472 9.42 16.99 29.95
N PHE A 473 8.66 18.04 30.27
CA PHE A 473 7.71 18.69 29.39
C PHE A 473 8.48 19.32 28.21
N VAL A 474 8.70 18.53 27.15
CA VAL A 474 8.97 19.07 25.82
C VAL A 474 7.62 19.28 25.17
N SER A 475 7.18 20.54 25.08
CA SER A 475 5.94 20.92 24.41
C SER A 475 5.83 20.29 23.02
N PRO A 476 4.74 19.55 22.72
CA PRO A 476 4.52 18.98 21.41
C PRO A 476 3.98 20.07 20.48
N THR A 477 4.82 20.70 19.67
CA THR A 477 4.31 21.49 18.53
C THR A 477 4.05 20.59 17.32
N HIS A 478 2.95 19.84 17.46
CA HIS A 478 2.01 19.28 16.49
C HIS A 478 2.45 19.02 15.01
N PRO A 479 2.58 17.75 14.57
CA PRO A 479 2.25 17.33 13.20
C PRO A 479 0.73 17.28 12.92
N LEU A 480 -0.09 17.32 13.99
CA LEU A 480 -1.56 17.46 13.89
C LEU A 480 -1.97 18.78 13.21
N LEU A 481 -1.26 19.89 13.43
CA LEU A 481 -1.64 21.19 12.88
C LEU A 481 -1.53 21.24 11.35
N THR A 482 -0.60 20.49 10.76
CA THR A 482 -0.33 20.53 9.31
C THR A 482 -1.29 19.65 8.51
N MET A 483 -1.66 18.48 9.03
CA MET A 483 -2.75 17.67 8.45
C MET A 483 -4.13 18.29 8.71
N PHE A 484 -4.34 18.95 9.86
CA PHE A 484 -5.57 19.67 10.17
C PHE A 484 -5.74 20.88 9.23
N SER A 485 -4.67 21.64 8.95
CA SER A 485 -4.71 22.80 8.04
C SER A 485 -5.06 22.44 6.58
N LEU A 486 -4.64 21.26 6.09
CA LEU A 486 -4.94 20.79 4.72
C LEU A 486 -6.43 20.43 4.53
N HIS A 487 -7.07 19.86 5.55
CA HIS A 487 -8.49 19.50 5.49
C HIS A 487 -9.40 20.70 5.73
N ILE A 488 -8.96 21.67 6.56
CA ILE A 488 -9.71 22.91 6.80
C ILE A 488 -9.87 23.71 5.51
N GLY A 489 -8.80 23.96 4.75
CA GLY A 489 -8.88 24.73 3.51
C GLY A 489 -9.89 24.14 2.52
N THR A 490 -9.84 22.82 2.31
CA THR A 490 -10.76 22.10 1.43
C THR A 490 -12.22 22.18 1.88
N PHE A 491 -12.47 22.06 3.19
CA PHE A 491 -13.82 22.21 3.76
C PHE A 491 -14.36 23.64 3.62
N LEU A 492 -13.51 24.65 3.77
CA LEU A 492 -13.89 26.05 3.58
C LEU A 492 -14.26 26.34 2.11
N ILE A 493 -13.50 25.82 1.13
CA ILE A 493 -13.86 25.95 -0.30
C ILE A 493 -15.23 25.33 -0.57
N PHE A 494 -15.48 24.12 -0.05
CA PHE A 494 -16.78 23.45 -0.20
C PHE A 494 -17.92 24.26 0.41
N SER A 495 -17.72 24.77 1.62
CA SER A 495 -18.74 25.56 2.34
C SER A 495 -19.09 26.84 1.57
N ALA A 496 -18.10 27.54 1.03
CA ALA A 496 -18.33 28.73 0.21
C ALA A 496 -19.03 28.41 -1.12
N MET A 497 -18.63 27.32 -1.79
CA MET A 497 -19.32 26.84 -3.00
C MET A 497 -20.80 26.59 -2.70
N ALA A 498 -21.12 25.88 -1.62
CA ALA A 498 -22.51 25.61 -1.23
C ALA A 498 -23.30 26.90 -0.97
N LEU A 499 -22.73 27.87 -0.24
CA LEU A 499 -23.37 29.15 0.01
C LEU A 499 -23.64 29.95 -1.28
N LEU A 500 -22.71 29.96 -2.23
CA LEU A 500 -22.88 30.65 -3.51
C LEU A 500 -23.92 29.95 -4.41
N ILE A 501 -23.99 28.62 -4.39
CA ILE A 501 -25.05 27.87 -5.07
C ILE A 501 -26.42 28.26 -4.48
N VAL A 502 -26.53 28.26 -3.15
CA VAL A 502 -27.78 28.62 -2.44
C VAL A 502 -28.19 30.06 -2.73
N ALA A 503 -27.26 31.01 -2.78
CA ALA A 503 -27.56 32.38 -3.18
C ALA A 503 -28.00 32.49 -4.65
N SER A 504 -27.40 31.70 -5.55
CA SER A 504 -27.69 31.70 -6.99
C SER A 504 -29.09 31.15 -7.33
N ILE A 505 -29.66 30.30 -6.47
CA ILE A 505 -31.02 29.75 -6.64
C ILE A 505 -32.12 30.61 -5.97
N SER A 506 -31.79 31.83 -5.54
CA SER A 506 -32.75 32.80 -4.98
C SER A 506 -33.92 33.12 -5.94
N ALA A 507 -34.85 33.97 -5.51
CA ALA A 507 -35.98 34.39 -6.36
C ALA A 507 -35.54 34.74 -7.80
N PRO A 508 -36.29 34.32 -8.84
CA PRO A 508 -37.63 33.72 -8.81
C PRO A 508 -37.64 32.20 -8.60
N THR A 509 -36.48 31.53 -8.66
CA THR A 509 -36.34 30.07 -8.66
C THR A 509 -36.72 29.47 -7.30
N PHE A 510 -36.27 30.08 -6.20
CA PHE A 510 -36.65 29.69 -4.85
C PHE A 510 -37.00 30.91 -3.99
N SER A 511 -38.29 31.13 -3.77
CA SER A 511 -38.79 32.38 -3.17
C SER A 511 -38.62 32.52 -1.66
N GLN A 512 -37.92 31.60 -0.99
CA GLN A 512 -37.58 31.74 0.43
C GLN A 512 -36.20 32.34 0.64
N ILE A 513 -35.43 32.50 -0.45
CA ILE A 513 -34.09 33.04 -0.45
C ILE A 513 -34.12 34.25 -1.38
N ASP A 514 -33.92 35.41 -0.79
CA ASP A 514 -34.01 36.70 -1.48
C ASP A 514 -32.82 37.55 -1.00
N PHE A 515 -32.39 38.52 -1.80
CA PHE A 515 -31.34 39.48 -1.44
C PHE A 515 -31.92 40.69 -0.71
N LEU A 516 -33.10 41.12 -1.14
CA LEU A 516 -33.81 42.25 -0.57
C LEU A 516 -35.32 41.97 -0.64
N SER A 517 -36.01 42.23 0.47
CA SER A 517 -37.46 42.33 0.50
C SER A 517 -37.86 43.80 0.63
N ALA A 518 -38.86 44.23 -0.14
CA ALA A 518 -39.43 45.57 -0.08
C ALA A 518 -40.94 45.45 0.05
N SER A 519 -41.53 46.17 0.99
CA SER A 519 -42.96 46.12 1.28
C SER A 519 -43.55 47.52 1.31
N SER A 520 -44.81 47.61 0.94
CA SER A 520 -45.62 48.84 0.98
C SER A 520 -46.69 48.71 2.06
N ASN A 521 -47.15 49.84 2.58
CA ASN A 521 -48.21 49.91 3.61
C ASN A 521 -49.54 49.30 3.14
N ASN A 522 -49.71 49.08 1.83
CA ASN A 522 -50.86 48.43 1.21
C ASN A 522 -50.80 46.89 1.23
N GLY A 523 -49.80 46.29 1.90
CA GLY A 523 -49.64 44.84 2.04
C GLY A 523 -48.97 44.14 0.85
N ALA A 524 -48.63 44.86 -0.22
CA ALA A 524 -47.84 44.32 -1.34
C ALA A 524 -46.35 44.25 -0.97
N SER A 525 -45.67 43.18 -1.36
CA SER A 525 -44.21 43.04 -1.19
C SER A 525 -43.51 42.46 -2.42
N ILE A 526 -42.28 42.88 -2.64
CA ILE A 526 -41.41 42.43 -3.73
C ILE A 526 -40.16 41.81 -3.12
N ARG A 527 -39.78 40.64 -3.62
CA ARG A 527 -38.58 39.89 -3.24
C ARG A 527 -37.65 39.78 -4.43
N PHE A 528 -36.44 40.31 -4.30
CA PHE A 528 -35.44 40.32 -5.36
C PHE A 528 -34.43 39.18 -5.20
N GLY A 529 -34.08 38.52 -6.29
CA GLY A 529 -33.04 37.48 -6.31
C GLY A 529 -32.14 37.55 -7.55
N THR A 530 -31.26 36.57 -7.73
CA THR A 530 -30.16 36.60 -8.70
C THR A 530 -30.64 36.73 -10.15
N PHE A 531 -31.74 36.07 -10.50
CA PHE A 531 -32.23 35.98 -11.88
C PHE A 531 -33.61 36.63 -12.09
N GLY A 532 -34.08 37.42 -11.13
CA GLY A 532 -35.39 38.05 -11.21
C GLY A 532 -35.99 38.37 -9.86
N PHE A 533 -37.32 38.47 -9.80
CA PHE A 533 -38.03 38.85 -8.58
C PHE A 533 -39.42 38.22 -8.52
N CYS A 534 -39.99 38.23 -7.32
CA CYS A 534 -41.37 37.81 -7.07
C CYS A 534 -42.16 38.95 -6.41
N VAL A 535 -43.37 39.18 -6.88
CA VAL A 535 -44.35 40.10 -6.30
C VAL A 535 -45.39 39.28 -5.53
N LEU A 536 -45.67 39.71 -4.31
CA LEU A 536 -46.68 39.16 -3.42
C LEU A 536 -47.75 40.23 -3.21
N ASP A 537 -48.99 39.93 -3.56
CA ASP A 537 -50.12 40.80 -3.27
C ASP A 537 -50.58 40.67 -1.80
N GLY A 538 -51.24 41.70 -1.28
CA GLY A 538 -51.77 41.71 0.09
C GLY A 538 -52.90 40.69 0.35
N ARG A 539 -53.29 39.88 -0.65
CA ARG A 539 -54.31 38.82 -0.56
C ARG A 539 -53.70 37.41 -0.65
N GLY A 540 -52.37 37.29 -0.71
CA GLY A 540 -51.64 36.02 -0.74
C GLY A 540 -51.31 35.49 -2.13
N GLY A 541 -51.63 36.22 -3.21
CA GLY A 541 -51.24 35.91 -4.57
C GLY A 541 -49.75 36.18 -4.82
N LYS A 542 -49.06 35.21 -5.44
CA LYS A 542 -47.61 35.29 -5.73
C LYS A 542 -47.39 35.19 -7.24
N SER A 543 -46.74 36.19 -7.82
CA SER A 543 -46.35 36.22 -9.23
C SER A 543 -44.84 36.44 -9.34
N CYS A 544 -44.13 35.57 -10.06
CA CYS A 544 -42.67 35.66 -10.22
C CYS A 544 -42.31 35.82 -11.69
N THR A 545 -41.21 36.52 -11.96
CA THR A 545 -40.65 36.61 -13.31
C THR A 545 -40.07 35.26 -13.76
N ALA A 546 -39.96 35.06 -15.07
CA ALA A 546 -39.08 34.01 -15.58
C ALA A 546 -37.63 34.31 -15.18
N ALA A 547 -36.83 33.27 -14.93
CA ALA A 547 -35.40 33.43 -14.64
C ALA A 547 -34.68 33.95 -15.87
N GLN A 548 -34.02 35.11 -15.75
CA GLN A 548 -33.31 35.77 -16.84
C GLN A 548 -32.10 36.55 -16.31
N ILE A 549 -31.12 36.79 -17.20
CA ILE A 549 -29.91 37.55 -16.85
C ILE A 549 -30.25 39.05 -16.89
N GLY A 550 -30.21 39.68 -15.72
CA GLY A 550 -30.56 41.08 -15.53
C GLY A 550 -32.07 41.33 -15.61
N TYR A 551 -32.54 42.33 -14.86
CA TYR A 551 -33.95 42.69 -14.81
C TYR A 551 -34.10 44.17 -14.41
N ARG A 552 -35.24 44.77 -14.73
CA ARG A 552 -35.45 46.22 -14.55
C ARG A 552 -36.11 46.51 -13.20
N ILE A 553 -35.31 46.72 -12.16
CA ILE A 553 -35.81 47.04 -10.81
C ILE A 553 -36.60 48.37 -10.77
N ALA A 554 -36.15 49.38 -11.53
CA ALA A 554 -36.67 50.74 -11.45
C ALA A 554 -38.16 50.89 -11.78
N ASN A 555 -38.69 50.05 -12.68
CA ASN A 555 -40.09 50.10 -13.11
C ASN A 555 -41.01 49.35 -12.16
N GLU A 556 -40.49 48.36 -11.44
CA GLU A 556 -41.26 47.43 -10.62
C GLU A 556 -41.50 47.98 -9.21
N ILE A 557 -40.66 48.91 -8.75
CA ILE A 557 -40.88 49.65 -7.50
C ILE A 557 -42.18 50.46 -7.57
N SER A 558 -42.65 50.84 -8.77
CA SER A 558 -43.95 51.48 -8.95
C SER A 558 -45.12 50.58 -8.56
N ALA A 559 -44.97 49.25 -8.60
CA ALA A 559 -45.97 48.32 -8.10
C ALA A 559 -46.18 48.39 -6.57
N LEU A 560 -45.23 48.99 -5.84
CA LEU A 560 -45.35 49.29 -4.40
C LEU A 560 -46.02 50.65 -4.11
N GLY A 561 -46.42 51.40 -5.14
CA GLY A 561 -46.96 52.76 -4.99
C GLY A 561 -45.90 53.82 -4.72
N ILE A 562 -44.63 53.52 -5.02
CA ILE A 562 -43.48 54.40 -4.82
C ILE A 562 -43.04 54.96 -6.18
N SER A 563 -42.70 56.25 -6.23
CA SER A 563 -42.21 56.89 -7.45
C SER A 563 -41.00 56.13 -8.02
N PRO A 564 -41.01 55.80 -9.33
CA PRO A 564 -39.90 55.07 -9.94
C PRO A 564 -38.61 55.88 -9.86
N LEU A 565 -37.47 55.20 -9.82
CA LEU A 565 -36.17 55.85 -9.95
C LEU A 565 -36.05 56.50 -11.34
N SER A 566 -35.85 57.81 -11.41
CA SER A 566 -35.72 58.56 -12.67
C SER A 566 -34.26 58.88 -13.01
N GLY A 567 -33.91 58.89 -14.30
CA GLY A 567 -32.61 59.36 -14.80
C GLY A 567 -31.47 58.33 -14.73
N GLY A 568 -30.23 58.79 -14.53
CA GLY A 568 -29.00 57.97 -14.60
C GLY A 568 -28.90 56.82 -13.57
N GLN A 569 -29.70 56.85 -12.50
CA GLN A 569 -29.75 55.76 -11.51
C GLN A 569 -30.46 54.53 -12.07
N ALA A 570 -31.51 54.69 -12.89
CA ALA A 570 -32.26 53.59 -13.49
C ALA A 570 -31.46 52.81 -14.55
N SER A 571 -30.68 53.53 -15.36
CA SER A 571 -29.77 52.91 -16.34
C SER A 571 -28.61 52.17 -15.67
N THR A 572 -28.09 52.71 -14.57
CA THR A 572 -27.03 52.09 -13.78
C THR A 572 -27.51 50.79 -13.11
N LEU A 573 -28.73 50.77 -12.58
CA LEU A 573 -29.34 49.58 -11.97
C LEU A 573 -29.56 48.45 -12.98
N HIS A 574 -29.98 48.76 -14.21
CA HIS A 574 -30.20 47.73 -15.22
C HIS A 574 -28.90 47.00 -15.61
N GLY A 575 -27.81 47.74 -15.88
CA GLY A 575 -26.51 47.14 -16.15
C GLY A 575 -25.92 46.41 -14.93
N ALA A 576 -26.16 46.94 -13.74
CA ALA A 576 -25.70 46.30 -12.50
C ALA A 576 -26.39 44.95 -12.24
N THR A 577 -27.69 44.80 -12.53
CA THR A 577 -28.38 43.51 -12.34
C THR A 577 -27.87 42.39 -13.27
N GLN A 578 -27.25 42.72 -14.41
CA GLN A 578 -26.62 41.71 -15.27
C GLN A 578 -25.39 41.09 -14.60
N ALA A 579 -24.68 41.86 -13.76
CA ALA A 579 -23.53 41.39 -13.01
C ALA A 579 -23.90 40.41 -11.88
N LEU A 580 -25.20 40.20 -11.58
CA LEU A 580 -25.64 39.16 -10.66
C LEU A 580 -25.33 37.74 -11.18
N ILE A 581 -25.03 37.56 -12.47
CA ILE A 581 -24.51 36.29 -13.00
C ILE A 581 -23.15 35.90 -12.40
N LEU A 582 -22.44 36.83 -11.74
CA LEU A 582 -21.18 36.53 -11.08
C LEU A 582 -21.35 35.53 -9.92
N HIS A 583 -22.54 35.39 -9.32
CA HIS A 583 -22.80 34.41 -8.26
C HIS A 583 -22.59 32.95 -8.71
N PRO A 584 -23.29 32.43 -9.75
CA PRO A 584 -23.07 31.07 -10.23
C PRO A 584 -21.69 30.88 -10.87
N ILE A 585 -21.09 31.93 -11.45
CA ILE A 585 -19.71 31.87 -11.97
C ILE A 585 -18.72 31.65 -10.81
N ALA A 586 -18.84 32.43 -9.73
CA ALA A 586 -18.03 32.26 -8.53
C ALA A 586 -18.22 30.85 -7.91
N ALA A 587 -19.46 30.35 -7.87
CA ALA A 587 -19.77 29.01 -7.41
C ALA A 587 -19.09 27.92 -8.27
N GLY A 588 -19.13 28.06 -9.60
CA GLY A 588 -18.47 27.14 -10.52
C GLY A 588 -16.95 27.11 -10.35
N ILE A 589 -16.32 28.28 -10.26
CA ILE A 589 -14.86 28.39 -10.03
C ILE A 589 -14.49 27.80 -8.66
N ALA A 590 -15.28 28.05 -7.62
CA ALA A 590 -15.10 27.43 -6.30
C ALA A 590 -15.24 25.89 -6.36
N GLY A 591 -16.16 25.37 -7.16
CA GLY A 591 -16.31 23.93 -7.40
C GLY A 591 -15.10 23.31 -8.10
N ILE A 592 -14.52 23.99 -9.09
CA ILE A 592 -13.27 23.54 -9.73
C ILE A 592 -12.13 23.54 -8.71
N ALA A 593 -11.99 24.59 -7.89
CA ALA A 593 -10.99 24.63 -6.83
C ALA A 593 -11.15 23.49 -5.82
N PHE A 594 -12.40 23.14 -5.46
CA PHE A 594 -12.72 22.03 -4.58
C PHE A 594 -12.33 20.67 -5.19
N LEU A 595 -12.65 20.42 -6.46
CA LEU A 595 -12.27 19.18 -7.15
C LEU A 595 -10.74 19.05 -7.27
N LEU A 596 -10.05 20.14 -7.58
CA LEU A 596 -8.59 20.17 -7.63
C LEU A 596 -7.97 19.89 -6.25
N ALA A 597 -8.56 20.40 -5.18
CA ALA A 597 -8.14 20.11 -3.81
C ALA A 597 -8.38 18.64 -3.42
N LEU A 598 -9.45 18.01 -3.90
CA LEU A 598 -9.77 16.60 -3.65
C LEU A 598 -8.85 15.61 -4.39
N CYS A 599 -8.49 15.92 -5.65
CA CYS A 599 -7.84 14.97 -6.55
C CYS A 599 -6.30 15.06 -6.58
N SER A 600 -5.69 16.02 -5.89
CA SER A 600 -4.28 16.36 -6.10
C SER A 600 -3.31 15.90 -5.01
N HIS A 601 -2.12 15.45 -5.43
CA HIS A 601 -0.97 15.20 -4.57
C HIS A 601 0.03 16.36 -4.64
N ARG A 602 0.26 17.06 -3.51
CA ARG A 602 1.17 18.22 -3.25
C ARG A 602 1.18 19.40 -4.23
N LEU A 603 1.36 19.21 -5.53
CA LEU A 603 1.43 20.29 -6.54
C LEU A 603 0.05 20.92 -6.82
N GLY A 604 -1.00 20.11 -6.86
CA GLY A 604 -2.34 20.63 -7.17
C GLY A 604 -3.01 21.41 -6.03
N TYR A 605 -2.48 21.40 -4.79
CA TYR A 605 -2.96 22.30 -3.74
C TYR A 605 -2.58 23.77 -3.98
N ILE A 606 -1.44 24.02 -4.63
CA ILE A 606 -1.04 25.38 -5.04
C ILE A 606 -1.97 25.88 -6.12
N VAL A 607 -2.29 25.02 -7.10
CA VAL A 607 -3.25 25.33 -8.16
C VAL A 607 -4.63 25.55 -7.57
N ALA A 608 -5.09 24.70 -6.65
CA ALA A 608 -6.37 24.86 -5.97
C ALA A 608 -6.45 26.18 -5.17
N ALA A 609 -5.38 26.58 -4.47
CA ALA A 609 -5.32 27.86 -3.76
C ALA A 609 -5.45 29.06 -4.70
N PHE A 610 -4.80 29.00 -5.86
CA PHE A 610 -4.89 30.05 -6.89
C PHE A 610 -6.30 30.14 -7.49
N VAL A 611 -6.90 29.00 -7.85
CA VAL A 611 -8.28 28.96 -8.38
C VAL A 611 -9.28 29.42 -7.32
N ALA A 612 -9.10 29.06 -6.05
CA ALA A 612 -9.92 29.56 -4.94
C ALA A 612 -9.78 31.08 -4.74
N PHE A 613 -8.59 31.64 -4.96
CA PHE A 613 -8.38 33.08 -4.93
C PHE A 613 -9.08 33.80 -6.09
N ILE A 614 -9.10 33.22 -7.29
CA ILE A 614 -9.90 33.74 -8.40
C ILE A 614 -11.39 33.72 -8.04
N ALA A 615 -11.88 32.61 -7.48
CA ALA A 615 -13.27 32.53 -6.99
C ALA A 615 -13.59 33.61 -5.96
N PHE A 616 -12.65 33.91 -5.04
CA PHE A 616 -12.78 35.02 -4.09
C PHE A 616 -12.94 36.37 -4.78
N ILE A 617 -12.12 36.68 -5.80
CA ILE A 617 -12.21 37.97 -6.52
C ILE A 617 -13.56 38.10 -7.23
N VAL A 618 -14.03 37.04 -7.88
CA VAL A 618 -15.34 37.03 -8.55
C VAL A 618 -16.48 37.17 -7.53
N SER A 619 -16.40 36.46 -6.39
CA SER A 619 -17.37 36.56 -5.30
C SER A 619 -17.37 37.95 -4.65
N LEU A 620 -16.20 38.58 -4.49
CA LEU A 620 -16.05 39.93 -3.96
C LEU A 620 -16.70 40.96 -4.89
N ALA A 621 -16.48 40.82 -6.21
CA ALA A 621 -17.14 41.68 -7.18
C ALA A 621 -18.66 41.52 -7.14
N ALA A 622 -19.18 40.28 -7.08
CA ALA A 622 -20.60 40.00 -6.94
C ALA A 622 -21.17 40.64 -5.67
N MET A 623 -20.51 40.43 -4.53
CA MET A 623 -20.90 41.00 -3.24
C MET A 623 -20.95 42.53 -3.29
N ILE A 624 -19.95 43.21 -3.85
CA ILE A 624 -19.94 44.67 -3.98
C ILE A 624 -21.14 45.15 -4.81
N VAL A 625 -21.40 44.48 -5.93
CA VAL A 625 -22.56 44.77 -6.78
C VAL A 625 -23.87 44.63 -6.00
N ASP A 626 -24.02 43.58 -5.18
CA ASP A 626 -25.21 43.37 -4.35
C ASP A 626 -25.46 44.53 -3.39
N TRP A 627 -24.43 44.91 -2.62
CA TRP A 627 -24.55 46.00 -1.63
C TRP A 627 -24.84 47.34 -2.30
N VAL A 628 -24.33 47.58 -3.51
CA VAL A 628 -24.62 48.80 -4.27
C VAL A 628 -26.05 48.78 -4.80
N ILE A 629 -26.46 47.73 -5.53
CA ILE A 629 -27.81 47.62 -6.11
C ILE A 629 -28.87 47.67 -5.02
N PHE A 630 -28.79 46.73 -4.07
CA PHE A 630 -29.82 46.58 -3.05
C PHE A 630 -29.74 47.66 -1.99
N GLY A 631 -28.56 48.28 -1.80
CA GLY A 631 -28.40 49.49 -0.97
C GLY A 631 -29.14 50.69 -1.55
N ILE A 632 -29.01 50.96 -2.86
CA ILE A 632 -29.74 52.04 -3.54
C ILE A 632 -31.25 51.79 -3.46
N VAL A 633 -31.70 50.58 -3.80
CA VAL A 633 -33.12 50.22 -3.76
C VAL A 633 -33.68 50.36 -2.35
N ARG A 634 -32.97 49.85 -1.34
CA ARG A 634 -33.38 49.93 0.06
C ARG A 634 -33.48 51.38 0.53
N HIS A 635 -32.48 52.21 0.24
CA HIS A 635 -32.49 53.62 0.62
C HIS A 635 -33.65 54.35 -0.04
N HIS A 636 -33.89 54.12 -1.34
CA HIS A 636 -35.00 54.74 -2.07
C HIS A 636 -36.36 54.32 -1.53
N VAL A 637 -36.59 53.03 -1.27
CA VAL A 637 -37.86 52.53 -0.72
C VAL A 637 -38.10 53.08 0.68
N ASN A 638 -37.11 53.03 1.57
CA ASN A 638 -37.23 53.50 2.94
C ASN A 638 -37.42 55.03 3.04
N SER A 639 -36.85 55.80 2.11
CA SER A 639 -36.98 57.26 2.10
C SER A 639 -38.32 57.74 1.52
N ASN A 640 -39.02 56.89 0.77
CA ASN A 640 -40.29 57.21 0.10
C ASN A 640 -41.49 56.44 0.68
N GLY A 641 -41.43 56.08 1.98
CA GLY A 641 -42.59 55.58 2.72
C GLY A 641 -42.87 54.07 2.62
N GLY A 642 -41.97 53.29 2.02
CA GLY A 642 -41.99 51.82 2.09
C GLY A 642 -41.01 51.27 3.14
N GLN A 643 -41.01 49.95 3.33
CA GLN A 643 -40.08 49.26 4.24
C GLN A 643 -39.30 48.19 3.48
N ALA A 644 -37.96 48.31 3.46
CA ALA A 644 -37.05 47.38 2.80
C ALA A 644 -35.93 46.89 3.73
N SER A 645 -35.72 45.57 3.75
CA SER A 645 -34.69 44.86 4.52
C SER A 645 -33.83 43.96 3.64
N PHE A 646 -32.56 43.87 4.02
CA PHE A 646 -31.63 42.88 3.48
C PHE A 646 -32.00 41.49 3.98
N GLU A 647 -32.04 40.54 3.07
CA GLU A 647 -32.51 39.18 3.34
C GLU A 647 -31.35 38.17 3.25
N ASN A 648 -31.65 36.89 3.50
CA ASN A 648 -30.65 35.85 3.72
C ASN A 648 -29.57 35.74 2.62
N ALA A 649 -29.91 35.96 1.34
CA ALA A 649 -28.98 35.74 0.25
C ALA A 649 -27.77 36.68 0.28
N ILE A 650 -27.96 37.96 0.63
CA ILE A 650 -26.85 38.93 0.67
C ILE A 650 -25.84 38.58 1.77
N TRP A 651 -26.33 38.05 2.89
CA TRP A 651 -25.48 37.58 3.99
C TRP A 651 -24.77 36.27 3.65
N MET A 652 -25.40 35.37 2.87
CA MET A 652 -24.76 34.16 2.37
C MET A 652 -23.60 34.48 1.41
N VAL A 653 -23.76 35.47 0.52
CA VAL A 653 -22.69 35.91 -0.39
C VAL A 653 -21.54 36.58 0.37
N LEU A 654 -21.84 37.40 1.38
CA LEU A 654 -20.83 37.97 2.27
C LEU A 654 -20.05 36.86 3.00
N ALA A 655 -20.76 35.89 3.60
CA ALA A 655 -20.15 34.77 4.30
C ALA A 655 -19.28 33.94 3.35
N ALA A 656 -19.77 33.62 2.14
CA ALA A 656 -19.02 32.88 1.14
C ALA A 656 -17.73 33.62 0.73
N THR A 657 -17.80 34.93 0.54
CA THR A 657 -16.65 35.77 0.17
C THR A 657 -15.57 35.75 1.25
N ILE A 658 -15.96 35.90 2.53
CA ILE A 658 -15.04 35.80 3.67
C ILE A 658 -14.41 34.40 3.74
N VAL A 659 -15.24 33.36 3.59
CA VAL A 659 -14.79 31.97 3.65
C VAL A 659 -13.82 31.65 2.50
N LEU A 660 -14.04 32.15 1.29
CA LEU A 660 -13.11 31.96 0.15
C LEU A 660 -11.76 32.64 0.39
N LEU A 661 -11.75 33.84 0.99
CA LEU A 661 -10.50 34.51 1.37
C LEU A 661 -9.72 33.67 2.38
N LEU A 662 -10.38 33.23 3.45
CA LEU A 662 -9.76 32.37 4.47
C LEU A 662 -9.29 31.03 3.87
N ALA A 663 -10.07 30.45 2.96
CA ALA A 663 -9.72 29.22 2.26
C ALA A 663 -8.46 29.38 1.40
N SER A 664 -8.37 30.47 0.62
CA SER A 664 -7.19 30.74 -0.22
C SER A 664 -5.92 30.92 0.61
N ILE A 665 -6.02 31.63 1.73
CA ILE A 665 -4.91 31.87 2.67
C ILE A 665 -4.47 30.56 3.34
N THR A 666 -5.41 29.82 3.95
CA THR A 666 -5.11 28.58 4.67
C THR A 666 -4.53 27.50 3.75
N THR A 667 -5.05 27.36 2.53
CA THR A 667 -4.55 26.41 1.52
C THR A 667 -3.15 26.79 1.03
N CYS A 668 -2.85 28.09 0.89
CA CYS A 668 -1.53 28.59 0.52
C CYS A 668 -0.47 28.37 1.62
N PHE A 669 -0.79 28.70 2.88
CA PHE A 669 0.12 28.52 4.02
C PHE A 669 0.45 27.04 4.30
N ALA A 670 -0.51 26.13 4.11
CA ALA A 670 -0.29 24.69 4.20
C ALA A 670 0.78 24.20 3.19
N CYS A 671 0.83 24.80 2.00
CA CYS A 671 1.83 24.48 0.97
C CYS A 671 3.24 25.01 1.32
N VAL A 672 3.33 26.24 1.83
CA VAL A 672 4.62 26.91 2.13
C VAL A 672 5.31 26.29 3.35
N THR A 673 4.55 25.93 4.38
CA THR A 673 5.06 25.29 5.60
C THR A 673 5.54 23.85 5.33
N ALA A 674 4.87 23.12 4.42
CA ALA A 674 5.32 21.81 3.93
C ALA A 674 6.64 21.90 3.13
N ARG A 675 6.85 22.98 2.36
CA ARG A 675 8.08 23.24 1.58
C ARG A 675 9.27 23.66 2.45
N ARG A 676 9.09 24.56 3.44
CA ARG A 676 10.20 25.05 4.28
C ARG A 676 10.79 23.96 5.20
N ARG A 677 9.98 23.03 5.72
CA ARG A 677 10.48 21.88 6.51
C ARG A 677 11.35 20.90 5.70
N SER A 678 11.26 20.91 4.37
CA SER A 678 12.17 20.15 3.48
C SER A 678 13.56 20.79 3.35
N SER A 679 13.70 22.09 3.60
CA SER A 679 14.96 22.82 3.42
C SER A 679 15.77 22.96 4.70
N THR A 680 15.12 22.95 5.88
CA THR A 680 15.81 23.11 7.18
C THR A 680 16.29 21.79 7.78
N ARG A 681 15.87 20.65 7.23
CA ARG A 681 16.28 19.31 7.69
C ARG A 681 17.61 18.83 7.06
N THR A 682 18.18 19.64 6.17
CA THR A 682 19.46 19.37 5.48
C THR A 682 20.69 19.86 6.27
N THR A 683 20.52 20.58 7.39
CA THR A 683 21.64 21.27 8.07
C THR A 683 21.97 20.81 9.50
N TYR A 684 21.24 19.86 10.09
CA TYR A 684 21.55 19.31 11.42
C TYR A 684 21.48 17.78 11.40
N GLY A 685 22.58 17.15 11.01
CA GLY A 685 22.76 15.70 11.03
C GLY A 685 24.23 15.27 10.98
N GLY A 686 25.14 16.14 11.42
CA GLY A 686 26.54 15.82 11.66
C GLY A 686 26.80 15.76 13.16
N ASN A 687 27.40 14.65 13.59
CA ASN A 687 27.81 14.29 14.95
C ASN A 687 26.64 13.91 15.89
N TYR A 688 26.47 12.61 16.14
CA TYR A 688 26.99 11.90 17.32
C TYR A 688 26.82 10.39 17.16
#